data_AF-A0A925BZA1-F1
#
_entry.id   AF-A0A925BZA1-F1
#
_cell.length_a   1.000
_cell.length_b   1.000
_cell.length_c   1.000
_cell.angle_alpha   90.00
_cell.angle_beta   90.00
_cell.angle_gamma   90.00
#
_symmetry.space_group_name_H-M   'P 1'
#
loop_
_entity.id
_entity.type
_entity.pdbx_description
1 polymer ?
#
loop_
_entity_poly.entity_id
_entity_poly.type
_entity_poly.pdbx_seq_one_letter_code
_entity_poly.pdbx_strand_id
1 'polypeptide(L)'
;MKIIYTKIFIVFCLFSLLPSGNVAQTPASYTSAEILLQLKKVNTLGSVLYIAAHPDDENTRLLAYLSKEKLYRTGYLSLTRGDGGQNLIGDEQGIELGLIRTQELLAARRIDGAEQFFTRAYDFGFSKTTEEALHIWDKEKTLYDVVWVIRKFQPDVIITRFPEDSRAGHGQHSGSAVLAHEAFKAAADPNRFAEQFKYGVQPWQAKRIVWNTFNFGNTNATSEDQYKIDVGVYNAILGKGYGEIAAESRSLHKSQGFGVARSRGQAFEYFTFVEGEPIGNDLINGVNTGWQRVQNAEKVQWAIDQLIASYSVTNPEKSVPALVNLYKEIALLKEGNWKNQKLKEVQRLIEICSGLWMESTTNNPYAVLNDSIRFNFLLNNRLGTNIVLQKISVGIFDTVYQQTLGTNRNFNFSKTILVPATKTIAQPYWLEQDMNEGSFNVGDLSQIGNPESKPSFEVQFDVRIEGHDFNFTRPVLYKFTDPVKGELYQPVTLLPAITGRFEPSVVLLNSSQEKAFDVIERVQSRSKVTGKPVLENTGNVSINFRGNFANATYSYGAKRTSAEMQVKTSRLSFEQNGKSQTAYELRTISYDHIPRLDYFHTPAIKLVTADIKIVGRRIGYIEGAGDKVPDALLQMGYEVIILKEKDITPSFLKTLDAVITGIRAYNVHEFMNDKYEILMEYVKEGGNLIAQYSTSNFVSSLKSKIGPYPFSISRNRVTEEKAKINFLNPSHIVLNYPNRITDADFDNWIQERGIYFAADLDPKYETILSMKDTGEQEQKGSLIIAEYGRGKFVYTGLVFFRQLPAGVPGAYRLLANIIALNKKKGF
;
A
#
# COMPACT_ATOMS: atom_id res chain seq x y z
N MET A 1 15.63 -21.14 65.02
CA MET A 1 16.42 -21.38 63.79
C MET A 1 16.01 -20.31 62.79
N LYS A 2 16.76 -19.22 62.58
CA LYS A 2 17.94 -19.13 61.67
C LYS A 2 17.53 -19.65 60.27
N ILE A 3 17.46 -18.89 59.17
CA ILE A 3 18.52 -18.04 58.56
C ILE A 3 17.96 -17.41 57.24
N ILE A 4 18.23 -16.11 57.00
CA ILE A 4 18.72 -15.42 55.75
C ILE A 4 17.93 -15.72 54.43
N TYR A 5 17.28 -14.77 53.73
CA TYR A 5 17.90 -13.73 52.89
C TYR A 5 17.02 -12.51 52.66
N THR A 6 17.65 -11.35 52.89
CA THR A 6 17.22 -9.98 52.60
C THR A 6 17.69 -9.60 51.19
N LYS A 7 16.90 -8.76 50.48
CA LYS A 7 17.26 -8.01 49.25
C LYS A 7 17.58 -8.85 47.99
N ILE A 8 16.61 -8.94 47.07
CA ILE A 8 16.73 -8.78 45.60
C ILE A 8 15.28 -8.70 45.10
N PHE A 9 14.73 -7.49 44.92
CA PHE A 9 13.44 -7.32 44.24
C PHE A 9 13.36 -6.02 43.41
N ILE A 10 14.49 -5.40 43.08
CA ILE A 10 14.55 -4.20 42.23
C ILE A 10 15.82 -4.24 41.36
N VAL A 11 15.98 -5.23 40.47
CA VAL A 11 16.90 -5.13 39.29
C VAL A 11 16.49 -6.11 38.15
N PHE A 12 15.21 -6.20 37.78
CA PHE A 12 14.82 -6.99 36.59
C PHE A 12 13.74 -6.33 35.72
N CYS A 13 13.82 -5.00 35.57
CA CYS A 13 13.06 -4.25 34.55
C CYS A 13 13.92 -3.29 33.70
N LEU A 14 15.25 -3.45 33.72
CA LEU A 14 16.16 -2.72 32.84
C LEU A 14 17.11 -3.72 32.21
N PHE A 15 16.74 -4.30 31.05
CA PHE A 15 17.64 -4.74 29.97
C PHE A 15 16.85 -5.57 28.94
N SER A 16 15.93 -4.90 28.23
CA SER A 16 15.45 -5.37 26.91
C SER A 16 14.75 -4.24 26.13
N LEU A 17 15.31 -3.03 26.18
CA LEU A 17 15.09 -2.01 25.16
C LEU A 17 16.37 -1.91 24.34
N LEU A 18 16.64 -2.93 23.53
CA LEU A 18 17.52 -2.74 22.39
C LEU A 18 16.70 -1.93 21.38
N PRO A 19 17.11 -0.70 21.00
CA PRO A 19 16.48 -0.01 19.91
C PRO A 19 16.82 -0.79 18.65
N SER A 20 15.89 -1.61 18.16
CA SER A 20 15.85 -1.94 16.74
C SER A 20 15.69 -0.61 16.02
N GLY A 21 16.81 -0.08 15.51
CA GLY A 21 16.86 1.20 14.83
C GLY A 21 15.89 1.22 13.67
N ASN A 22 14.74 1.86 13.86
CA ASN A 22 13.83 2.23 12.79
C ASN A 22 14.43 3.44 12.07
N VAL A 23 15.45 3.20 11.24
CA VAL A 23 16.16 4.21 10.43
C VAL A 23 15.34 4.62 9.19
N ALA A 24 14.10 4.13 9.04
CA ALA A 24 13.28 4.25 7.85
C ALA A 24 12.97 5.71 7.42
N GLN A 25 13.18 6.67 8.32
CA GLN A 25 12.89 8.09 8.13
C GLN A 25 14.15 8.97 8.21
N THR A 26 15.35 8.43 8.05
CA THR A 26 16.59 9.24 8.02
C THR A 26 17.29 9.12 6.66
N PRO A 27 18.01 10.16 6.20
CA PRO A 27 18.78 10.08 4.98
C PRO A 27 19.81 8.94 5.03
N ALA A 28 19.98 8.25 3.90
CA ALA A 28 20.94 7.15 3.81
C ALA A 28 22.37 7.62 4.14
N SER A 29 23.03 6.87 5.02
CA SER A 29 24.47 6.96 5.28
C SER A 29 25.15 5.69 4.77
N TYR A 30 26.44 5.78 4.44
CA TYR A 30 27.19 4.67 3.88
C TYR A 30 28.46 4.43 4.69
N THR A 31 28.69 3.17 5.01
CA THR A 31 29.97 2.70 5.55
C THR A 31 31.04 2.65 4.45
N SER A 32 32.32 2.67 4.83
CA SER A 32 33.41 2.51 3.85
C SER A 32 33.33 1.19 3.07
N ALA A 33 32.76 0.14 3.66
CA ALA A 33 32.52 -1.13 2.98
C ALA A 33 31.45 -0.99 1.88
N GLU A 34 30.35 -0.28 2.16
CA GLU A 34 29.31 0.00 1.15
C GLU A 34 29.80 0.94 0.05
N ILE A 35 30.67 1.89 0.38
CA ILE A 35 31.34 2.75 -0.63
C ILE A 35 32.21 1.89 -1.55
N LEU A 36 33.01 0.96 -1.00
CA LEU A 36 33.81 0.04 -1.80
C LEU A 36 32.92 -0.83 -2.72
N LEU A 37 31.78 -1.31 -2.22
CA LEU A 37 30.83 -2.07 -3.02
C LEU A 37 30.24 -1.23 -4.16
N GLN A 38 29.93 0.04 -3.91
CA GLN A 38 29.47 0.97 -4.94
C GLN A 38 30.55 1.28 -5.99
N LEU A 39 31.81 1.45 -5.58
CA LEU A 39 32.95 1.59 -6.52
C LEU A 39 33.05 0.38 -7.45
N LYS A 40 32.94 -0.84 -6.90
CA LYS A 40 32.89 -2.07 -7.71
C LYS A 40 31.68 -2.12 -8.63
N LYS A 41 30.52 -1.60 -8.19
CA LYS A 41 29.30 -1.55 -9.00
C LYS A 41 29.43 -0.65 -10.22
N VAL A 42 30.21 0.44 -10.15
CA VAL A 42 30.51 1.27 -11.33
C VAL A 42 31.15 0.44 -12.45
N ASN A 43 31.87 -0.63 -12.11
CA ASN A 43 32.49 -1.55 -13.07
C ASN A 43 31.54 -2.58 -13.69
N THR A 44 30.30 -2.68 -13.21
CA THR A 44 29.34 -3.70 -13.62
C THR A 44 28.18 -3.08 -14.39
N LEU A 45 28.00 -3.50 -15.64
CA LEU A 45 26.95 -3.06 -16.54
C LEU A 45 26.10 -4.26 -16.94
N GLY A 46 25.36 -4.84 -15.99
CA GLY A 46 24.33 -5.85 -16.26
C GLY A 46 23.02 -5.41 -15.62
N SER A 47 21.87 -5.69 -16.25
CA SER A 47 20.55 -5.31 -15.72
C SER A 47 19.56 -6.48 -15.70
N VAL A 48 18.77 -6.57 -14.62
CA VAL A 48 17.75 -7.61 -14.44
C VAL A 48 16.45 -6.98 -13.95
N LEU A 49 15.33 -7.29 -14.60
CA LEU A 49 14.00 -6.85 -14.18
C LEU A 49 13.18 -8.04 -13.69
N TYR A 50 12.81 -8.03 -12.42
CA TYR A 50 11.93 -9.01 -11.80
C TYR A 50 10.49 -8.50 -11.88
N ILE A 51 9.54 -9.31 -12.36
CA ILE A 51 8.14 -8.91 -12.55
C ILE A 51 7.21 -9.87 -11.79
N ALA A 52 6.31 -9.28 -10.98
CA ALA A 52 5.23 -9.99 -10.32
C ALA A 52 4.03 -9.05 -10.07
N ALA A 53 2.99 -9.53 -9.40
CA ALA A 53 1.73 -8.82 -9.29
C ALA A 53 1.69 -7.81 -8.13
N HIS A 54 2.18 -8.19 -6.94
CA HIS A 54 1.98 -7.42 -5.70
C HIS A 54 3.26 -7.16 -4.89
N PRO A 55 3.27 -6.14 -4.01
CA PRO A 55 4.35 -5.91 -3.05
C PRO A 55 4.45 -7.01 -1.98
N ASP A 56 5.45 -7.90 -2.03
CA ASP A 56 5.69 -9.10 -1.18
C ASP A 56 5.88 -10.39 -1.98
N ASP A 57 5.46 -10.39 -3.26
CA ASP A 57 5.69 -11.48 -4.21
C ASP A 57 7.18 -11.66 -4.56
N GLU A 58 7.97 -10.60 -4.39
CA GLU A 58 9.36 -10.63 -4.79
C GLU A 58 10.21 -11.62 -3.99
N ASN A 59 11.15 -12.25 -4.67
CA ASN A 59 12.17 -13.02 -4.00
C ASN A 59 13.27 -12.09 -3.45
N THR A 60 13.08 -11.60 -2.24
CA THR A 60 14.00 -10.64 -1.59
C THR A 60 15.45 -11.14 -1.52
N ARG A 61 15.66 -12.46 -1.40
CA ARG A 61 17.00 -13.06 -1.41
C ARG A 61 17.66 -12.96 -2.77
N LEU A 62 16.94 -13.35 -3.82
CA LEU A 62 17.44 -13.24 -5.19
C LEU A 62 17.70 -11.78 -5.57
N LEU A 63 16.80 -10.86 -5.21
CA LEU A 63 17.00 -9.43 -5.47
C LEU A 63 18.28 -8.91 -4.80
N ALA A 64 18.48 -9.24 -3.51
CA ALA A 64 19.68 -8.85 -2.78
C ALA A 64 20.97 -9.45 -3.38
N TYR A 65 20.92 -10.72 -3.80
CA TYR A 65 22.04 -11.37 -4.46
C TYR A 65 22.40 -10.68 -5.78
N LEU A 66 21.42 -10.45 -6.65
CA LEU A 66 21.66 -9.82 -7.95
C LEU A 66 22.18 -8.38 -7.81
N SER A 67 21.63 -7.60 -6.87
CA SER A 67 21.96 -6.18 -6.71
C SER A 67 23.26 -5.92 -5.95
N LYS A 68 23.65 -6.79 -5.01
CA LYS A 68 24.80 -6.59 -4.10
C LYS A 68 25.92 -7.63 -4.25
N GLU A 69 25.63 -8.86 -4.69
CA GLU A 69 26.70 -9.84 -4.97
C GLU A 69 27.18 -9.67 -6.40
N LYS A 70 26.24 -9.77 -7.34
CA LYS A 70 26.53 -9.63 -8.76
C LYS A 70 26.65 -8.19 -9.22
N LEU A 71 26.21 -7.23 -8.38
CA LEU A 71 26.25 -5.79 -8.64
C LEU A 71 25.49 -5.37 -9.91
N TYR A 72 24.53 -6.18 -10.34
CA TYR A 72 23.65 -5.83 -11.45
C TYR A 72 22.71 -4.70 -11.03
N ARG A 73 22.28 -3.91 -12.01
CA ARG A 73 21.14 -3.02 -11.88
C ARG A 73 19.89 -3.90 -11.82
N THR A 74 19.34 -4.08 -10.62
CA THR A 74 18.19 -4.94 -10.41
C THR A 74 16.96 -4.10 -10.13
N GLY A 75 15.86 -4.36 -10.86
CA GLY A 75 14.57 -3.72 -10.64
C GLY A 75 13.50 -4.74 -10.28
N TYR A 76 12.55 -4.35 -9.45
CA TYR A 76 11.30 -5.07 -9.22
C TYR A 76 10.13 -4.25 -9.78
N LEU A 77 9.39 -4.80 -10.74
CA LEU A 77 8.12 -4.28 -11.21
C LEU A 77 7.00 -5.07 -10.56
N SER A 78 6.33 -4.44 -9.60
CA SER A 78 5.04 -4.90 -9.08
C SER A 78 3.95 -4.31 -9.98
N LEU A 79 3.07 -5.12 -10.57
CA LEU A 79 2.02 -4.57 -11.43
C LEU A 79 1.08 -3.66 -10.63
N THR A 80 0.74 -4.05 -9.41
CA THR A 80 -0.15 -3.31 -8.52
C THR A 80 0.58 -2.75 -7.30
N ARG A 81 -0.10 -1.94 -6.49
CA ARG A 81 0.39 -1.48 -5.18
C ARG A 81 -0.09 -2.37 -4.03
N GLY A 82 -0.78 -3.48 -4.30
CA GLY A 82 -1.24 -4.41 -3.28
C GLY A 82 -2.44 -3.91 -2.46
N ASP A 83 -3.25 -3.04 -3.06
CA ASP A 83 -4.42 -2.39 -2.48
C ASP A 83 -5.49 -3.38 -1.95
N GLY A 84 -5.59 -4.56 -2.57
CA GLY A 84 -6.55 -5.62 -2.25
C GLY A 84 -6.10 -6.56 -1.14
N GLY A 85 -4.91 -6.34 -0.57
CA GLY A 85 -4.33 -7.14 0.50
C GLY A 85 -5.03 -7.03 1.85
N GLN A 86 -4.48 -7.73 2.85
CA GLN A 86 -4.92 -7.61 4.24
C GLN A 86 -4.02 -6.64 5.00
N ASN A 87 -4.56 -5.93 6.00
CA ASN A 87 -3.75 -5.16 6.93
C ASN A 87 -3.77 -5.84 8.31
N LEU A 88 -2.61 -6.32 8.77
CA LEU A 88 -2.47 -6.98 10.08
C LEU A 88 -2.11 -6.01 11.21
N ILE A 89 -1.78 -4.76 10.88
CA ILE A 89 -1.31 -3.76 11.86
C ILE A 89 -2.26 -2.56 12.02
N GLY A 90 -3.35 -2.51 11.26
CA GLY A 90 -4.42 -1.53 11.40
C GLY A 90 -5.57 -1.74 10.43
N ASP A 91 -6.39 -0.71 10.25
CA ASP A 91 -7.71 -0.81 9.63
C ASP A 91 -7.76 -0.34 8.16
N GLU A 92 -6.65 0.18 7.62
CA GLU A 92 -6.56 0.65 6.23
C GLU A 92 -6.74 -0.48 5.22
N GLN A 93 -7.49 -0.21 4.15
CA GLN A 93 -7.79 -1.12 3.05
C GLN A 93 -7.77 -0.36 1.73
N GLY A 94 -7.69 -1.04 0.58
CA GLY A 94 -7.77 -0.38 -0.73
C GLY A 94 -6.61 0.59 -0.94
N ILE A 95 -6.93 1.79 -1.41
CA ILE A 95 -5.95 2.85 -1.73
C ILE A 95 -5.02 3.13 -0.54
N GLU A 96 -5.58 3.19 0.67
CA GLU A 96 -4.83 3.44 1.89
C GLU A 96 -3.81 2.34 2.17
N LEU A 97 -4.17 1.08 1.94
CA LEU A 97 -3.24 -0.05 2.07
C LEU A 97 -2.18 -0.04 0.96
N GLY A 98 -2.56 0.30 -0.28
CA GLY A 98 -1.62 0.46 -1.39
C GLY A 98 -0.54 1.51 -1.12
N LEU A 99 -0.91 2.62 -0.47
CA LEU A 99 0.02 3.66 -0.02
C LEU A 99 1.00 3.13 1.05
N ILE A 100 0.51 2.37 2.03
CA ILE A 100 1.35 1.73 3.06
C ILE A 100 2.33 0.75 2.41
N ARG A 101 1.83 -0.20 1.60
CA ARG A 101 2.65 -1.25 0.97
C ARG A 101 3.66 -0.67 -0.01
N THR A 102 3.37 0.46 -0.66
CA THR A 102 4.34 1.19 -1.47
C THR A 102 5.55 1.62 -0.62
N GLN A 103 5.32 2.20 0.56
CA GLN A 103 6.41 2.61 1.46
C GLN A 103 7.15 1.44 2.11
N GLU A 104 6.44 0.37 2.46
CA GLU A 104 7.05 -0.87 2.96
C GLU A 104 7.98 -1.49 1.93
N LEU A 105 7.56 -1.53 0.66
CA LEU A 105 8.36 -2.03 -0.45
C LEU A 105 9.58 -1.13 -0.70
N LEU A 106 9.43 0.19 -0.67
CA LEU A 106 10.56 1.12 -0.76
C LEU A 106 11.54 0.96 0.40
N ALA A 107 11.05 0.68 1.60
CA ALA A 107 11.89 0.37 2.74
C ALA A 107 12.65 -0.96 2.52
N ALA A 108 11.98 -2.00 2.02
CA ALA A 108 12.59 -3.28 1.64
C ALA A 108 13.71 -3.10 0.59
N ARG A 109 13.45 -2.29 -0.44
CA ARG A 109 14.42 -1.91 -1.49
C ARG A 109 15.64 -1.16 -0.96
N ARG A 110 15.51 -0.33 0.07
CA ARG A 110 16.67 0.30 0.74
C ARG A 110 17.61 -0.74 1.36
N ILE A 111 17.08 -1.90 1.78
CA ILE A 111 17.87 -2.98 2.35
C ILE A 111 18.46 -3.87 1.25
N ASP A 112 17.64 -4.41 0.35
CA ASP A 112 18.12 -5.34 -0.67
C ASP A 112 18.80 -4.67 -1.87
N GLY A 113 18.59 -3.38 -2.11
CA GLY A 113 19.30 -2.58 -3.13
C GLY A 113 18.72 -2.64 -4.54
N ALA A 114 17.54 -3.25 -4.75
CA ALA A 114 16.84 -3.19 -6.04
C ALA A 114 16.04 -1.88 -6.21
N GLU A 115 15.77 -1.47 -7.45
CA GLU A 115 14.87 -0.36 -7.80
C GLU A 115 13.40 -0.84 -7.78
N GLN A 116 12.46 0.04 -7.43
CA GLN A 116 11.03 -0.28 -7.41
C GLN A 116 10.27 0.41 -8.55
N PHE A 117 9.42 -0.35 -9.24
CA PHE A 117 8.51 0.13 -10.26
C PHE A 117 7.06 -0.34 -10.03
N PHE A 118 6.11 0.43 -10.56
CA PHE A 118 4.69 0.12 -10.56
C PHE A 118 4.03 0.47 -11.89
N THR A 119 2.99 -0.29 -12.26
CA THR A 119 2.07 0.10 -13.34
C THR A 119 0.87 0.89 -12.81
N ARG A 120 -0.12 1.14 -13.67
CA ARG A 120 -1.45 1.67 -13.29
C ARG A 120 -2.43 0.61 -12.81
N ALA A 121 -2.11 -0.69 -12.89
CA ALA A 121 -3.03 -1.73 -12.47
C ALA A 121 -3.39 -1.57 -10.97
N TYR A 122 -4.68 -1.70 -10.68
CA TYR A 122 -5.22 -1.70 -9.32
C TYR A 122 -5.35 -3.14 -8.83
N ASP A 123 -4.94 -3.40 -7.59
CA ASP A 123 -5.24 -4.68 -6.95
C ASP A 123 -6.68 -4.65 -6.43
N PHE A 124 -7.58 -5.24 -7.21
CA PHE A 124 -9.02 -5.30 -6.91
C PHE A 124 -9.37 -6.42 -5.91
N GLY A 125 -8.37 -7.13 -5.37
CA GLY A 125 -8.56 -8.27 -4.47
C GLY A 125 -8.38 -9.61 -5.18
N PHE A 126 -8.81 -10.68 -4.50
CA PHE A 126 -8.53 -12.04 -4.96
C PHE A 126 -9.20 -12.32 -6.31
N SER A 127 -8.42 -12.72 -7.30
CA SER A 127 -8.91 -13.24 -8.58
C SER A 127 -8.52 -14.71 -8.73
N LYS A 128 -9.40 -15.48 -9.37
CA LYS A 128 -9.20 -16.92 -9.56
C LYS A 128 -8.55 -17.28 -10.89
N THR A 129 -8.84 -16.51 -11.93
CA THR A 129 -8.42 -16.83 -13.30
C THR A 129 -7.57 -15.73 -13.91
N THR A 130 -6.68 -16.12 -14.81
CA THR A 130 -5.86 -15.18 -15.59
C THR A 130 -6.75 -14.26 -16.42
N GLU A 131 -7.82 -14.80 -17.01
CA GLU A 131 -8.74 -14.11 -17.90
C GLU A 131 -9.51 -13.00 -17.17
N GLU A 132 -9.99 -13.28 -15.95
CA GLU A 132 -10.64 -12.28 -15.09
C GLU A 132 -9.69 -11.13 -14.78
N ALA A 133 -8.47 -11.43 -14.33
CA ALA A 133 -7.48 -10.42 -13.98
C ALA A 133 -7.11 -9.53 -15.17
N LEU A 134 -6.84 -10.13 -16.33
CA LEU A 134 -6.50 -9.38 -17.55
C LEU A 134 -7.69 -8.58 -18.10
N HIS A 135 -8.92 -9.05 -17.90
CA HIS A 135 -10.12 -8.29 -18.27
C HIS A 135 -10.28 -7.05 -17.39
N ILE A 136 -10.26 -7.22 -16.06
CA ILE A 136 -10.47 -6.13 -15.10
C ILE A 136 -9.36 -5.06 -15.23
N TRP A 137 -8.11 -5.48 -15.37
CA TRP A 137 -6.97 -4.57 -15.54
C TRP A 137 -6.93 -3.81 -16.87
N ASP A 138 -7.77 -4.19 -17.85
CA ASP A 138 -7.58 -3.83 -19.26
C ASP A 138 -6.17 -4.26 -19.72
N LYS A 139 -6.10 -5.50 -20.23
CA LYS A 139 -4.86 -6.14 -20.68
C LYS A 139 -3.98 -5.22 -21.52
N GLU A 140 -4.54 -4.54 -22.51
CA GLU A 140 -3.78 -3.68 -23.44
C GLU A 140 -3.17 -2.47 -22.71
N LYS A 141 -3.97 -1.85 -21.83
CA LYS A 141 -3.53 -0.71 -21.02
C LYS A 141 -2.42 -1.11 -20.04
N THR A 142 -2.51 -2.27 -19.41
CA THR A 142 -1.48 -2.72 -18.47
C THR A 142 -0.23 -3.22 -19.21
N LEU A 143 -0.40 -3.92 -20.34
CA LEU A 143 0.72 -4.33 -21.21
C LEU A 143 1.53 -3.12 -21.70
N TYR A 144 0.86 -2.02 -22.05
CA TYR A 144 1.50 -0.76 -22.42
C TYR A 144 2.46 -0.26 -21.33
N ASP A 145 2.06 -0.31 -20.06
CA ASP A 145 2.88 0.11 -18.92
C ASP A 145 4.09 -0.80 -18.69
N VAL A 146 3.91 -2.12 -18.82
CA VAL A 146 5.02 -3.08 -18.68
C VAL A 146 6.07 -2.86 -19.79
N VAL A 147 5.62 -2.66 -21.03
CA VAL A 147 6.50 -2.32 -22.16
C VAL A 147 7.24 -1.00 -21.92
N TRP A 148 6.54 0.02 -21.41
CA TRP A 148 7.15 1.30 -21.07
C TRP A 148 8.29 1.14 -20.07
N VAL A 149 8.08 0.37 -18.99
CA VAL A 149 9.10 0.10 -17.97
C VAL A 149 10.28 -0.68 -18.57
N ILE A 150 10.03 -1.71 -19.40
CA ILE A 150 11.10 -2.47 -20.07
C ILE A 150 11.95 -1.55 -20.96
N ARG A 151 11.34 -0.70 -21.78
CA ARG A 151 12.06 0.21 -22.69
C ARG A 151 12.83 1.30 -21.95
N LYS A 152 12.33 1.76 -20.80
CA LYS A 152 12.99 2.76 -19.94
C LYS A 152 14.14 2.15 -19.11
N PHE A 153 13.93 0.96 -18.56
CA PHE A 153 14.90 0.27 -17.70
C PHE A 153 15.99 -0.45 -18.51
N GLN A 154 15.62 -1.01 -19.66
CA GLN A 154 16.45 -1.81 -20.57
C GLN A 154 17.09 -3.02 -19.86
N PRO A 155 16.28 -4.00 -19.38
CA PRO A 155 16.81 -5.19 -18.73
C PRO A 155 17.52 -6.11 -19.73
N ASP A 156 18.70 -6.61 -19.38
CA ASP A 156 19.35 -7.67 -20.14
C ASP A 156 18.60 -9.02 -19.95
N VAL A 157 18.02 -9.25 -18.76
CA VAL A 157 17.20 -10.44 -18.43
C VAL A 157 15.92 -10.03 -17.71
N ILE A 158 14.79 -10.65 -18.08
CA ILE A 158 13.50 -10.54 -17.37
C ILE A 158 13.25 -11.82 -16.57
N ILE A 159 12.82 -11.69 -15.32
CA ILE A 159 12.46 -12.80 -14.45
C ILE A 159 11.00 -12.64 -14.01
N THR A 160 10.17 -13.66 -14.20
CA THR A 160 8.81 -13.72 -13.63
C THR A 160 8.84 -14.49 -12.31
N ARG A 161 7.97 -14.11 -11.35
CA ARG A 161 7.79 -14.89 -10.11
C ARG A 161 6.95 -16.15 -10.33
N PHE A 162 5.95 -16.05 -11.19
CA PHE A 162 4.90 -17.04 -11.34
C PHE A 162 4.83 -17.58 -12.78
N PRO A 163 4.23 -18.77 -12.98
CA PRO A 163 3.91 -19.28 -14.30
C PRO A 163 2.62 -18.65 -14.83
N GLU A 164 2.34 -18.83 -16.13
CA GLU A 164 1.14 -18.33 -16.81
C GLU A 164 -0.12 -19.20 -16.56
N ASP A 165 -0.04 -20.19 -15.67
CA ASP A 165 -1.09 -21.18 -15.42
C ASP A 165 -1.52 -21.26 -13.95
N SER A 166 -2.45 -22.19 -13.67
CA SER A 166 -3.09 -22.35 -12.37
C SER A 166 -2.12 -22.66 -11.22
N ARG A 167 -0.88 -23.09 -11.49
CA ARG A 167 0.14 -23.27 -10.44
C ARG A 167 0.47 -21.95 -9.75
N ALA A 168 0.23 -20.80 -10.40
CA ALA A 168 0.38 -19.47 -9.81
C ALA A 168 -0.57 -19.22 -8.62
N GLY A 169 -1.66 -19.98 -8.52
CA GLY A 169 -2.63 -19.97 -7.41
C GLY A 169 -3.59 -18.77 -7.36
N HIS A 170 -3.22 -17.63 -7.97
CA HIS A 170 -4.00 -16.40 -8.01
C HIS A 170 -4.00 -15.81 -9.42
N GLY A 171 -5.15 -15.36 -9.91
CA GLY A 171 -5.33 -14.87 -11.29
C GLY A 171 -4.43 -13.69 -11.65
N GLN A 172 -4.20 -12.75 -10.71
CA GLN A 172 -3.27 -11.65 -10.94
C GLN A 172 -1.81 -12.12 -11.02
N HIS A 173 -1.44 -13.24 -10.36
CA HIS A 173 -0.09 -13.80 -10.46
C HIS A 173 0.19 -14.35 -11.86
N SER A 174 -0.70 -15.20 -12.37
CA SER A 174 -0.57 -15.73 -13.74
C SER A 174 -0.74 -14.63 -14.79
N GLY A 175 -1.66 -13.68 -14.57
CA GLY A 175 -1.81 -12.48 -15.40
C GLY A 175 -0.53 -11.65 -15.49
N SER A 176 0.21 -11.50 -14.38
CA SER A 176 1.50 -10.79 -14.38
C SER A 176 2.57 -11.50 -15.22
N ALA A 177 2.57 -12.84 -15.21
CA ALA A 177 3.49 -13.64 -16.02
C ALA A 177 3.15 -13.53 -17.52
N VAL A 178 1.86 -13.59 -17.88
CA VAL A 178 1.39 -13.41 -19.27
C VAL A 178 1.79 -12.03 -19.78
N LEU A 179 1.55 -10.97 -19.01
CA LEU A 179 1.91 -9.61 -19.39
C LEU A 179 3.43 -9.43 -19.52
N ALA A 180 4.23 -10.04 -18.63
CA ALA A 180 5.68 -10.00 -18.73
C ALA A 180 6.21 -10.67 -20.01
N HIS A 181 5.65 -11.83 -20.37
CA HIS A 181 6.04 -12.56 -21.57
C HIS A 181 5.59 -11.85 -22.85
N GLU A 182 4.38 -11.30 -22.90
CA GLU A 182 3.95 -10.49 -24.05
C GLU A 182 4.78 -9.19 -24.16
N ALA A 183 5.10 -8.56 -23.04
CA ALA A 183 5.90 -7.34 -23.02
C ALA A 183 7.35 -7.59 -23.46
N PHE A 184 7.91 -8.78 -23.19
CA PHE A 184 9.24 -9.19 -23.69
C PHE A 184 9.33 -9.07 -25.22
N LYS A 185 8.27 -9.46 -25.94
CA LYS A 185 8.16 -9.33 -27.40
C LYS A 185 7.83 -7.90 -27.82
N ALA A 186 6.79 -7.33 -27.23
CA ALA A 186 6.27 -6.01 -27.59
C ALA A 186 7.28 -4.88 -27.35
N ALA A 187 8.14 -5.00 -26.34
CA ALA A 187 9.19 -4.01 -26.08
C ALA A 187 10.21 -3.91 -27.23
N ALA A 188 10.46 -5.01 -27.94
CA ALA A 188 11.39 -5.08 -29.07
C ALA A 188 10.75 -4.68 -30.42
N ASP A 189 9.42 -4.69 -30.53
CA ASP A 189 8.71 -4.36 -31.76
C ASP A 189 8.59 -2.82 -31.94
N PRO A 190 9.16 -2.23 -33.01
CA PRO A 190 9.03 -0.80 -33.30
C PRO A 190 7.62 -0.36 -33.72
N ASN A 191 6.72 -1.28 -34.07
CA ASN A 191 5.34 -0.97 -34.45
C ASN A 191 4.37 -1.06 -33.28
N ARG A 192 4.79 -1.68 -32.17
CA ARG A 192 3.94 -1.84 -30.98
C ARG A 192 4.15 -0.69 -30.01
N PHE A 193 3.07 0.01 -29.68
CA PHE A 193 3.08 1.18 -28.79
C PHE A 193 4.10 2.26 -29.24
N ALA A 194 4.12 2.57 -30.54
CA ALA A 194 5.08 3.50 -31.14
C ALA A 194 4.99 4.93 -30.57
N GLU A 195 3.85 5.30 -29.99
CA GLU A 195 3.63 6.57 -29.29
C GLU A 195 4.57 6.77 -28.10
N GLN A 196 5.09 5.70 -27.48
CA GLN A 196 6.06 5.80 -26.38
C GLN A 196 7.37 6.44 -26.83
N PHE A 197 7.77 6.29 -28.09
CA PHE A 197 9.03 6.84 -28.60
C PHE A 197 9.07 8.37 -28.61
N LYS A 198 7.91 9.03 -28.55
CA LYS A 198 7.81 10.49 -28.36
C LYS A 198 8.42 10.94 -27.03
N TYR A 199 8.57 10.04 -26.06
CA TYR A 199 9.17 10.29 -24.75
C TYR A 199 10.66 9.87 -24.68
N GLY A 200 11.28 9.54 -25.82
CA GLY A 200 12.72 9.27 -25.91
C GLY A 200 13.16 7.84 -25.62
N VAL A 201 12.24 6.92 -25.31
CA VAL A 201 12.55 5.48 -25.26
C VAL A 201 12.69 4.92 -26.68
N GLN A 202 13.30 3.73 -26.79
CA GLN A 202 13.51 3.03 -28.05
C GLN A 202 13.10 1.56 -27.90
N PRO A 203 12.89 0.80 -28.98
CA PRO A 203 12.70 -0.64 -28.89
C PRO A 203 13.85 -1.29 -28.11
N TRP A 204 13.50 -2.25 -27.26
CA TRP A 204 14.45 -2.96 -26.42
C TRP A 204 14.12 -4.45 -26.37
N GLN A 205 15.05 -5.27 -26.83
CA GLN A 205 14.99 -6.73 -26.73
C GLN A 205 15.84 -7.19 -25.54
N ALA A 206 15.20 -7.68 -24.48
CA ALA A 206 15.92 -8.42 -23.45
C ALA A 206 16.46 -9.73 -24.04
N LYS A 207 17.59 -10.22 -23.53
CA LYS A 207 18.25 -11.44 -24.04
C LYS A 207 17.37 -12.68 -23.85
N ARG A 208 16.66 -12.73 -22.73
CA ARG A 208 15.76 -13.81 -22.35
C ARG A 208 14.76 -13.38 -21.27
N ILE A 209 13.69 -14.15 -21.19
CA ILE A 209 12.75 -14.19 -20.07
C ILE A 209 12.78 -15.59 -19.44
N VAL A 210 12.80 -15.63 -18.11
CA VAL A 210 12.85 -16.87 -17.32
C VAL A 210 11.85 -16.80 -16.16
N TRP A 211 11.39 -17.95 -15.71
CA TRP A 211 10.51 -18.06 -14.54
C TRP A 211 11.31 -18.52 -13.31
N ASN A 212 11.35 -17.70 -12.26
CA ASN A 212 11.87 -18.10 -10.95
C ASN A 212 10.83 -18.96 -10.22
N THR A 213 10.97 -20.28 -10.34
CA THR A 213 10.08 -21.26 -9.72
C THR A 213 10.14 -21.19 -8.19
N PHE A 214 9.15 -21.81 -7.53
CA PHE A 214 8.97 -21.69 -6.09
C PHE A 214 8.53 -22.99 -5.45
N ASN A 215 8.77 -23.07 -4.14
CA ASN A 215 8.21 -24.08 -3.27
C ASN A 215 7.49 -23.37 -2.11
N PHE A 216 6.17 -23.45 -2.10
CA PHE A 216 5.30 -22.89 -1.06
C PHE A 216 4.59 -24.00 -0.26
N GLY A 217 5.31 -25.10 0.00
CA GLY A 217 4.79 -26.25 0.73
C GLY A 217 3.98 -27.16 -0.19
N ASN A 218 2.65 -27.05 -0.14
CA ASN A 218 1.75 -27.93 -0.91
C ASN A 218 1.85 -27.72 -2.43
N THR A 219 2.37 -26.57 -2.86
CA THR A 219 2.66 -26.29 -4.27
C THR A 219 4.17 -26.17 -4.45
N ASN A 220 4.76 -27.13 -5.15
CA ASN A 220 6.18 -27.14 -5.48
C ASN A 220 6.36 -27.19 -7.00
N ALA A 221 7.01 -26.16 -7.55
CA ALA A 221 7.38 -26.07 -8.97
C ALA A 221 8.90 -26.18 -9.19
N THR A 222 9.68 -26.43 -8.13
CA THR A 222 11.13 -26.60 -8.20
C THR A 222 11.49 -28.04 -8.53
N SER A 223 12.55 -28.23 -9.32
CA SER A 223 13.10 -29.53 -9.67
C SER A 223 14.62 -29.42 -9.91
N GLU A 224 15.36 -30.49 -9.61
CA GLU A 224 16.83 -30.51 -9.67
C GLU A 224 17.41 -30.46 -11.10
N ASP A 225 16.58 -30.72 -12.11
CA ASP A 225 16.92 -30.58 -13.54
C ASP A 225 16.80 -29.14 -14.05
N GLN A 226 16.20 -28.23 -13.27
CA GLN A 226 16.15 -26.82 -13.59
C GLN A 226 17.51 -26.15 -13.38
N TYR A 227 17.74 -25.04 -14.08
CA TYR A 227 18.87 -24.18 -13.76
C TYR A 227 18.71 -23.65 -12.33
N LYS A 228 19.75 -23.77 -11.51
CA LYS A 228 19.74 -23.28 -10.13
C LYS A 228 21.00 -22.53 -9.76
N ILE A 229 20.87 -21.54 -8.89
CA ILE A 229 21.98 -20.75 -8.34
C ILE A 229 21.93 -20.73 -6.82
N ASP A 230 23.09 -20.89 -6.19
CA ASP A 230 23.23 -20.63 -4.76
C ASP A 230 23.24 -19.12 -4.50
N VAL A 231 22.16 -18.64 -3.92
CA VAL A 231 21.98 -17.25 -3.50
C VAL A 231 22.03 -17.12 -1.97
N GLY A 232 22.45 -18.17 -1.26
CA GLY A 232 22.66 -18.17 0.20
C GLY A 232 24.06 -17.73 0.62
N VAL A 233 24.92 -17.39 -0.34
CA VAL A 233 26.34 -17.08 -0.12
C VAL A 233 26.57 -15.93 0.85
N TYR A 234 27.77 -15.90 1.44
CA TYR A 234 28.22 -14.89 2.39
C TYR A 234 29.04 -13.80 1.70
N ASN A 235 28.63 -12.54 1.83
CA ASN A 235 29.38 -11.41 1.30
C ASN A 235 30.32 -10.84 2.38
N ALA A 236 31.63 -11.04 2.21
CA ALA A 236 32.63 -10.64 3.19
C ALA A 236 32.78 -9.12 3.35
N ILE A 237 32.40 -8.32 2.34
CA ILE A 237 32.44 -6.85 2.43
C ILE A 237 31.33 -6.35 3.36
N LEU A 238 30.11 -6.89 3.19
CA LEU A 238 28.95 -6.50 3.99
C LEU A 238 28.90 -7.22 5.36
N GLY A 239 29.67 -8.30 5.51
CA GLY A 239 29.69 -9.10 6.72
C GLY A 239 28.41 -9.93 6.95
N LYS A 240 27.59 -10.15 5.89
CA LYS A 240 26.27 -10.80 5.97
C LYS A 240 26.07 -11.80 4.83
N GLY A 241 25.32 -12.87 5.10
CA GLY A 241 24.74 -13.74 4.08
C GLY A 241 23.47 -13.14 3.47
N TYR A 242 23.16 -13.51 2.24
CA TYR A 242 21.95 -13.02 1.57
C TYR A 242 20.65 -13.53 2.19
N GLY A 243 20.68 -14.67 2.89
CA GLY A 243 19.58 -15.11 3.75
C GLY A 243 19.30 -14.18 4.94
N GLU A 244 20.31 -13.42 5.40
CA GLU A 244 20.16 -12.43 6.48
C GLU A 244 19.62 -11.11 5.93
N ILE A 245 20.16 -10.63 4.80
CA ILE A 245 19.68 -9.42 4.11
C ILE A 245 18.23 -9.60 3.65
N ALA A 246 17.90 -10.77 3.10
CA ALA A 246 16.55 -11.12 2.66
C ALA A 246 15.54 -11.09 3.81
N ALA A 247 15.91 -11.61 4.98
CA ALA A 247 15.05 -11.61 6.16
C ALA A 247 14.81 -10.18 6.68
N GLU A 248 15.84 -9.33 6.67
CA GLU A 248 15.71 -7.91 7.04
C GLU A 248 14.80 -7.15 6.07
N SER A 249 14.99 -7.33 4.76
CA SER A 249 14.16 -6.71 3.71
C SER A 249 12.71 -7.19 3.79
N ARG A 250 12.49 -8.52 3.85
CA ARG A 250 11.16 -9.12 3.90
C ARG A 250 10.37 -8.72 5.15
N SER A 251 11.05 -8.47 6.27
CA SER A 251 10.42 -8.04 7.52
C SER A 251 9.89 -6.60 7.50
N LEU A 252 10.11 -5.85 6.42
CA LEU A 252 9.55 -4.51 6.23
C LEU A 252 8.13 -4.50 5.66
N HIS A 253 7.67 -5.64 5.11
CA HIS A 253 6.27 -5.90 4.76
C HIS A 253 5.42 -6.14 6.01
N LYS A 254 5.36 -5.14 6.89
CA LYS A 254 4.77 -5.26 8.23
C LYS A 254 3.26 -5.40 8.16
N SER A 255 2.60 -4.69 7.24
CA SER A 255 1.16 -4.80 7.00
C SER A 255 0.73 -6.22 6.67
N GLN A 256 1.61 -7.01 6.02
CA GLN A 256 1.36 -8.40 5.66
C GLN A 256 1.87 -9.42 6.70
N GLY A 257 2.62 -8.98 7.71
CA GLY A 257 3.19 -9.87 8.73
C GLY A 257 4.28 -10.81 8.21
N PHE A 258 5.06 -10.36 7.22
CA PHE A 258 6.06 -11.18 6.52
C PHE A 258 7.42 -11.31 7.24
N GLY A 259 7.46 -11.00 8.53
CA GLY A 259 8.66 -11.15 9.36
C GLY A 259 9.16 -12.59 9.40
N VAL A 260 10.46 -12.80 9.17
CA VAL A 260 11.07 -14.13 9.15
C VAL A 260 12.43 -14.14 9.86
N ALA A 261 12.82 -15.31 10.37
CA ALA A 261 14.14 -15.48 10.98
C ALA A 261 15.25 -15.34 9.92
N ARG A 262 16.40 -14.78 10.34
CA ARG A 262 17.61 -14.74 9.51
C ARG A 262 18.13 -16.15 9.26
N SER A 263 18.38 -16.48 7.98
CA SER A 263 18.93 -17.78 7.55
C SER A 263 20.39 -17.62 7.13
N ARG A 264 21.20 -18.68 7.33
CA ARG A 264 22.63 -18.74 6.97
C ARG A 264 22.93 -20.05 6.25
N GLY A 265 23.93 -20.01 5.36
CA GLY A 265 24.33 -21.15 4.55
C GLY A 265 23.66 -21.16 3.17
N GLN A 266 23.95 -22.22 2.42
CA GLN A 266 23.52 -22.40 1.04
C GLN A 266 22.00 -22.37 0.91
N ALA A 267 21.53 -21.66 -0.12
CA ALA A 267 20.12 -21.57 -0.47
C ALA A 267 19.99 -21.43 -1.99
N PHE A 268 19.37 -22.41 -2.62
CA PHE A 268 19.21 -22.43 -4.07
C PHE A 268 17.92 -21.75 -4.53
N GLU A 269 18.01 -21.02 -5.62
CA GLU A 269 16.87 -20.55 -6.40
C GLU A 269 16.88 -21.21 -7.77
N TYR A 270 15.69 -21.61 -8.23
CA TYR A 270 15.50 -22.46 -9.41
C TYR A 270 14.77 -21.68 -10.51
N PHE A 271 15.12 -21.96 -11.77
CA PHE A 271 14.65 -21.21 -12.93
C PHE A 271 14.29 -22.14 -14.09
N THR A 272 13.15 -21.84 -14.71
CA THR A 272 12.73 -22.45 -15.98
C THR A 272 12.87 -21.42 -17.08
N PHE A 273 13.44 -21.81 -18.23
CA PHE A 273 13.48 -20.97 -19.42
C PHE A 273 12.07 -20.74 -19.98
N VAL A 274 11.76 -19.49 -20.35
CA VAL A 274 10.46 -19.14 -20.97
C VAL A 274 10.65 -18.82 -22.46
N GLU A 275 11.43 -17.78 -22.79
CA GLU A 275 11.73 -17.42 -24.19
C GLU A 275 13.05 -16.63 -24.32
N GLY A 276 13.58 -16.55 -25.55
CA GLY A 276 14.81 -15.85 -25.92
C GLY A 276 15.99 -16.81 -26.12
N GLU A 277 17.19 -16.39 -25.75
CA GLU A 277 18.33 -17.30 -25.76
C GLU A 277 18.31 -18.21 -24.52
N PRO A 278 18.57 -19.53 -24.64
CA PRO A 278 18.57 -20.47 -23.52
C PRO A 278 19.47 -20.04 -22.36
N ILE A 279 19.12 -20.48 -21.14
CA ILE A 279 19.97 -20.28 -19.96
C ILE A 279 21.23 -21.14 -20.14
N GLY A 280 22.40 -20.50 -20.12
CA GLY A 280 23.70 -21.18 -20.11
C GLY A 280 24.15 -21.49 -18.69
N ASN A 281 25.43 -21.28 -18.40
CA ASN A 281 26.00 -21.47 -17.07
C ASN A 281 25.67 -20.32 -16.08
N ASP A 282 25.05 -19.24 -16.56
CA ASP A 282 24.64 -18.07 -15.75
C ASP A 282 23.34 -17.48 -16.30
N LEU A 283 22.53 -16.83 -15.44
CA LEU A 283 21.30 -16.13 -15.85
C LEU A 283 21.58 -15.06 -16.90
N ILE A 284 22.73 -14.38 -16.81
CA ILE A 284 23.15 -13.33 -17.74
C ILE A 284 24.12 -13.84 -18.82
N ASN A 285 24.24 -15.17 -19.00
CA ASN A 285 25.12 -15.77 -20.00
C ASN A 285 24.90 -15.16 -21.40
N GLY A 286 25.97 -14.81 -22.10
CA GLY A 286 25.90 -14.18 -23.43
C GLY A 286 25.68 -12.66 -23.41
N VAL A 287 25.65 -12.02 -22.23
CA VAL A 287 25.60 -10.56 -22.07
C VAL A 287 26.97 -10.05 -21.63
N ASN A 288 27.47 -9.03 -22.30
CA ASN A 288 28.68 -8.33 -21.88
C ASN A 288 28.35 -7.39 -20.71
N THR A 289 28.80 -7.74 -19.51
CA THR A 289 28.55 -6.98 -18.27
C THR A 289 29.68 -6.03 -17.90
N GLY A 290 30.73 -5.92 -18.72
CA GLY A 290 31.85 -4.99 -18.53
C GLY A 290 31.75 -3.76 -19.44
N TRP A 291 32.72 -2.85 -19.30
CA TRP A 291 32.78 -1.62 -20.11
C TRP A 291 33.03 -1.86 -21.60
N GLN A 292 33.47 -3.07 -21.99
CA GLN A 292 33.59 -3.45 -23.40
C GLN A 292 32.23 -3.45 -24.14
N ARG A 293 31.10 -3.40 -23.42
CA ARG A 293 29.77 -3.21 -24.03
C ARG A 293 29.53 -1.77 -24.53
N VAL A 294 30.37 -0.81 -24.12
CA VAL A 294 30.29 0.59 -24.50
C VAL A 294 31.50 0.95 -25.35
N GLN A 295 31.26 1.55 -26.52
CA GLN A 295 32.32 1.93 -27.44
C GLN A 295 33.24 3.00 -26.82
N ASN A 296 34.56 2.85 -26.99
CA ASN A 296 35.60 3.78 -26.50
C ASN A 296 35.64 3.94 -24.97
N ALA A 297 35.35 2.88 -24.21
CA ALA A 297 35.30 2.90 -22.75
C ALA A 297 36.52 2.27 -22.05
N GLU A 298 37.61 2.00 -22.77
CA GLU A 298 38.81 1.34 -22.23
C GLU A 298 39.47 2.17 -21.12
N LYS A 299 39.49 3.51 -21.29
CA LYS A 299 40.00 4.43 -20.28
C LYS A 299 39.16 4.44 -19.00
N VAL A 300 37.85 4.28 -19.15
CA VAL A 300 36.88 4.25 -18.04
C VAL A 300 37.11 3.01 -17.18
N GLN A 301 37.24 1.84 -17.82
CA GLN A 301 37.59 0.58 -17.15
C GLN A 301 38.87 0.72 -16.31
N TRP A 302 39.95 1.19 -16.93
CA TRP A 302 41.23 1.36 -16.26
C TRP A 302 41.13 2.33 -15.06
N ALA A 303 40.43 3.46 -15.22
CA ALA A 303 40.26 4.45 -14.16
C ALA A 303 39.50 3.88 -12.95
N ILE A 304 38.49 3.05 -13.18
CA ILE A 304 37.75 2.37 -12.10
C ILE A 304 38.64 1.38 -11.37
N ASP A 305 39.44 0.59 -12.08
CA ASP A 305 40.33 -0.40 -11.47
C ASP A 305 41.39 0.29 -10.58
N GLN A 306 41.92 1.43 -11.02
CA GLN A 306 42.84 2.24 -10.21
C GLN A 306 42.15 2.85 -8.98
N LEU A 307 40.91 3.34 -9.13
CA LEU A 307 40.10 3.86 -8.02
C LEU A 307 39.85 2.80 -6.94
N ILE A 308 39.49 1.57 -7.35
CA ILE A 308 39.27 0.46 -6.42
C ILE A 308 40.56 0.06 -5.72
N ALA A 309 41.68 -0.02 -6.46
CA ALA A 309 42.98 -0.40 -5.90
C ALA A 309 43.54 0.63 -4.91
N SER A 310 43.22 1.91 -5.08
CA SER A 310 43.71 3.02 -4.24
C SER A 310 42.71 3.48 -3.17
N TYR A 311 41.52 2.88 -3.10
CA TYR A 311 40.48 3.28 -2.14
C TYR A 311 40.97 3.13 -0.68
N SER A 312 40.90 4.22 0.08
CA SER A 312 41.28 4.26 1.48
C SER A 312 40.05 4.29 2.39
N VAL A 313 39.84 3.21 3.15
CA VAL A 313 38.74 3.07 4.12
C VAL A 313 38.68 4.22 5.12
N THR A 314 39.83 4.76 5.52
CA THR A 314 39.96 5.85 6.50
C THR A 314 40.05 7.24 5.87
N ASN A 315 40.22 7.32 4.55
CA ASN A 315 40.43 8.58 3.82
C ASN A 315 39.70 8.54 2.46
N PRO A 316 38.37 8.35 2.43
CA PRO A 316 37.63 8.20 1.19
C PRO A 316 37.71 9.44 0.28
N GLU A 317 37.95 10.63 0.85
CA GLU A 317 38.09 11.90 0.15
C GLU A 317 39.26 11.91 -0.84
N LYS A 318 40.29 11.09 -0.61
CA LYS A 318 41.41 10.90 -1.55
C LYS A 318 40.96 10.33 -2.90
N SER A 319 39.79 9.70 -2.96
CA SER A 319 39.22 9.16 -4.20
C SER A 319 38.56 10.25 -5.06
N VAL A 320 38.22 11.42 -4.50
CA VAL A 320 37.38 12.42 -5.17
C VAL A 320 38.00 12.97 -6.45
N PRO A 321 39.28 13.38 -6.51
CA PRO A 321 39.87 13.88 -7.75
C PRO A 321 39.79 12.84 -8.89
N ALA A 322 40.07 11.57 -8.58
CA ALA A 322 40.00 10.48 -9.55
C ALA A 322 38.54 10.17 -9.97
N LEU A 323 37.58 10.26 -9.04
CA LEU A 323 36.15 10.13 -9.36
C LEU A 323 35.64 11.27 -10.25
N VAL A 324 36.08 12.52 -10.02
CA VAL A 324 35.75 13.66 -10.87
C VAL A 324 36.32 13.48 -12.28
N ASN A 325 37.53 12.96 -12.42
CA ASN A 325 38.10 12.62 -13.72
C ASN A 325 37.33 11.47 -14.39
N LEU A 326 36.97 10.42 -13.64
CA LEU A 326 36.13 9.34 -14.15
C LEU A 326 34.79 9.85 -14.66
N TYR A 327 34.14 10.76 -13.92
CA TYR A 327 32.88 11.38 -14.34
C TYR A 327 33.04 12.10 -15.69
N LYS A 328 34.13 12.86 -15.88
CA LYS A 328 34.43 13.54 -17.15
C LYS A 328 34.65 12.54 -18.29
N GLU A 329 35.41 11.47 -18.06
CA GLU A 329 35.63 10.44 -19.08
C GLU A 329 34.33 9.74 -19.49
N ILE A 330 33.46 9.39 -18.54
CA ILE A 330 32.13 8.81 -18.84
C ILE A 330 31.26 9.81 -19.60
N ALA A 331 31.34 11.11 -19.26
CA ALA A 331 30.57 12.15 -19.93
C ALA A 331 30.93 12.32 -21.42
N LEU A 332 32.13 11.90 -21.83
CA LEU A 332 32.57 11.90 -23.23
C LEU A 332 32.04 10.70 -24.04
N LEU A 333 31.50 9.68 -23.39
CA LEU A 333 30.94 8.52 -24.08
C LEU A 333 29.66 8.88 -24.86
N LYS A 334 29.31 8.04 -25.83
CA LYS A 334 28.06 8.17 -26.59
C LYS A 334 26.84 8.15 -25.66
N GLU A 335 25.85 8.97 -25.96
CA GLU A 335 24.57 8.97 -25.24
C GLU A 335 23.92 7.60 -25.18
N GLY A 336 23.39 7.24 -24.02
CA GLY A 336 22.77 5.95 -23.76
C GLY A 336 22.45 5.73 -22.29
N ASN A 337 21.64 4.69 -22.01
CA ASN A 337 21.16 4.38 -20.66
C ASN A 337 22.33 4.11 -19.68
N TRP A 338 23.36 3.36 -20.10
CA TRP A 338 24.52 3.09 -19.26
C TRP A 338 25.35 4.32 -18.92
N LYS A 339 25.58 5.22 -19.89
CA LYS A 339 26.23 6.51 -19.62
C LYS A 339 25.48 7.26 -18.52
N ASN A 340 24.16 7.44 -18.70
CA ASN A 340 23.31 8.17 -17.76
C ASN A 340 23.27 7.51 -16.37
N GLN A 341 23.19 6.18 -16.32
CA GLN A 341 23.21 5.44 -15.06
C GLN A 341 24.56 5.58 -14.35
N LYS A 342 25.68 5.42 -15.06
CA LYS A 342 27.02 5.46 -14.47
C LYS A 342 27.44 6.87 -14.06
N LEU A 343 27.01 7.91 -14.78
CA LEU A 343 27.19 9.30 -14.33
C LEU A 343 26.49 9.55 -12.98
N LYS A 344 25.25 9.08 -12.81
CA LYS A 344 24.52 9.20 -11.52
C LYS A 344 25.24 8.46 -10.39
N GLU A 345 25.68 7.23 -10.64
CA GLU A 345 26.42 6.41 -9.66
C GLU A 345 27.75 7.09 -9.25
N VAL A 346 28.53 7.58 -10.22
CA VAL A 346 29.79 8.27 -9.96
C VAL A 346 29.57 9.62 -9.27
N GLN A 347 28.57 10.40 -9.67
CA GLN A 347 28.24 11.66 -8.99
C GLN A 347 27.85 11.41 -7.52
N ARG A 348 27.11 10.34 -7.23
CA ARG A 348 26.78 9.95 -5.85
C ARG A 348 28.03 9.55 -5.06
N LEU A 349 28.95 8.81 -5.66
CA LEU A 349 30.24 8.47 -5.05
C LEU A 349 31.10 9.71 -4.77
N ILE A 350 31.12 10.69 -5.67
CA ILE A 350 31.82 11.98 -5.45
C ILE A 350 31.26 12.68 -4.21
N GLU A 351 29.94 12.76 -4.08
CA GLU A 351 29.30 13.34 -2.90
C GLU A 351 29.67 12.59 -1.62
N ILE A 352 29.50 11.27 -1.60
CA ILE A 352 29.75 10.44 -0.42
C ILE A 352 31.23 10.50 -0.01
N CYS A 353 32.14 10.27 -0.95
CA CYS A 353 33.58 10.26 -0.69
C CYS A 353 34.12 11.63 -0.28
N SER A 354 33.54 12.73 -0.79
CA SER A 354 33.97 14.08 -0.40
C SER A 354 33.60 14.46 1.02
N GLY A 355 32.72 13.69 1.66
CA GLY A 355 32.15 14.02 2.96
C GLY A 355 31.13 15.15 2.91
N LEU A 356 30.74 15.61 1.72
CA LEU A 356 29.74 16.65 1.52
C LEU A 356 28.38 16.19 2.06
N TRP A 357 27.85 16.94 3.01
CA TRP A 357 26.48 16.83 3.48
C TRP A 357 25.70 18.05 3.03
N MET A 358 24.50 17.83 2.49
CA MET A 358 23.58 18.89 2.07
C MET A 358 22.16 18.47 2.46
N GLU A 359 21.49 19.31 3.25
CA GLU A 359 20.07 19.13 3.57
C GLU A 359 19.27 20.42 3.39
N SER A 360 18.00 20.25 3.04
CA SER A 360 16.99 21.30 2.98
C SER A 360 15.82 20.85 3.83
N THR A 361 15.53 21.59 4.90
CA THR A 361 14.54 21.17 5.90
C THR A 361 13.59 22.29 6.28
N THR A 362 12.49 21.92 6.92
CA THR A 362 11.57 22.85 7.56
C THR A 362 11.11 22.28 8.90
N ASN A 363 10.61 23.16 9.77
CA ASN A 363 10.06 22.78 11.08
C ASN A 363 8.53 22.65 11.03
N ASN A 364 7.91 22.81 9.85
CA ASN A 364 6.47 22.63 9.66
C ASN A 364 6.21 21.40 8.77
N PRO A 365 5.32 20.47 9.17
CA PRO A 365 5.03 19.29 8.37
C PRO A 365 4.26 19.59 7.07
N TYR A 366 3.73 20.82 6.94
CA TYR A 366 2.95 21.24 5.78
C TYR A 366 3.30 22.65 5.32
N ALA A 367 3.10 22.87 4.02
CA ALA A 367 3.05 24.16 3.36
C ALA A 367 1.61 24.41 2.89
N VAL A 368 1.14 25.67 2.89
CA VAL A 368 -0.23 26.02 2.46
C VAL A 368 -0.15 26.94 1.25
N LEU A 369 -0.97 26.70 0.23
CA LEU A 369 -1.08 27.60 -0.93
C LEU A 369 -1.40 29.04 -0.48
N ASN A 370 -0.75 30.02 -1.12
CA ASN A 370 -0.82 31.46 -0.78
C ASN A 370 -0.30 31.85 0.61
N ASP A 371 0.32 30.92 1.35
CA ASP A 371 1.04 31.23 2.58
C ASP A 371 2.56 31.15 2.34
N SER A 372 3.33 31.34 3.40
CA SER A 372 4.78 31.29 3.38
C SER A 372 5.30 30.14 4.24
N ILE A 373 6.40 29.54 3.81
CA ILE A 373 7.10 28.49 4.56
C ILE A 373 8.58 28.83 4.68
N ARG A 374 9.14 28.58 5.87
CA ARG A 374 10.57 28.78 6.13
C ARG A 374 11.32 27.48 5.83
N PHE A 375 12.30 27.57 4.94
CA PHE A 375 13.30 26.53 4.68
C PHE A 375 14.59 26.86 5.40
N ASN A 376 15.25 25.81 5.89
CA ASN A 376 16.56 25.82 6.51
C ASN A 376 17.49 24.99 5.62
N PHE A 377 18.64 25.54 5.28
CA PHE A 377 19.64 24.88 4.46
C PHE A 377 20.88 24.68 5.31
N LEU A 378 21.43 23.46 5.26
CA LEU A 378 22.67 23.10 5.93
C LEU A 378 23.57 22.41 4.92
N LEU A 379 24.79 22.95 4.74
CA LEU A 379 25.87 22.29 4.03
C LEU A 379 27.05 22.08 4.98
N ASN A 380 27.73 20.94 4.88
CA ASN A 380 28.96 20.67 5.63
C ASN A 380 29.93 19.86 4.75
N ASN A 381 31.15 20.38 4.59
CA ASN A 381 32.26 19.68 3.96
C ASN A 381 33.06 18.91 5.03
N ARG A 382 32.66 17.69 5.37
CA ARG A 382 33.20 17.01 6.57
C ARG A 382 34.67 16.62 6.46
N LEU A 383 35.17 16.36 5.25
CA LEU A 383 36.52 15.81 5.01
C LEU A 383 37.49 16.81 4.38
N GLY A 384 37.03 18.01 4.01
CA GLY A 384 37.91 19.09 3.55
C GLY A 384 38.30 19.00 2.07
N THR A 385 37.51 18.29 1.26
CA THR A 385 37.62 18.28 -0.21
C THR A 385 37.49 19.70 -0.75
N ASN A 386 38.08 20.04 -1.90
CA ASN A 386 37.93 21.37 -2.49
C ASN A 386 36.50 21.55 -3.05
N ILE A 387 35.63 22.20 -2.26
CA ILE A 387 34.21 22.40 -2.59
C ILE A 387 33.84 23.88 -2.49
N VAL A 388 33.26 24.41 -3.57
CA VAL A 388 32.71 25.78 -3.62
C VAL A 388 31.22 25.71 -3.93
N LEU A 389 30.39 26.22 -3.04
CA LEU A 389 28.97 26.43 -3.30
C LEU A 389 28.80 27.63 -4.26
N GLN A 390 28.31 27.37 -5.46
CA GLN A 390 28.12 28.39 -6.48
C GLN A 390 26.74 29.03 -6.36
N LYS A 391 25.69 28.19 -6.36
CA LYS A 391 24.31 28.63 -6.43
C LYS A 391 23.39 27.67 -5.69
N ILE A 392 22.32 28.25 -5.12
CA ILE A 392 21.18 27.50 -4.59
C ILE A 392 19.93 28.06 -5.24
N SER A 393 19.03 27.19 -5.71
CA SER A 393 17.75 27.60 -6.26
C SER A 393 16.60 26.72 -5.78
N VAL A 394 15.44 27.35 -5.56
CA VAL A 394 14.19 26.69 -5.21
C VAL A 394 13.00 27.56 -5.63
N GLY A 395 12.18 27.06 -6.56
CA GLY A 395 11.09 27.84 -7.15
C GLY A 395 11.60 29.12 -7.81
N ILE A 396 11.05 30.27 -7.41
CA ILE A 396 11.48 31.59 -7.91
C ILE A 396 12.68 32.19 -7.15
N PHE A 397 13.13 31.53 -6.08
CA PHE A 397 14.29 31.98 -5.33
C PHE A 397 15.55 31.37 -5.95
N ASP A 398 16.50 32.22 -6.29
CA ASP A 398 17.86 31.82 -6.58
C ASP A 398 18.88 32.78 -5.96
N THR A 399 20.10 32.29 -5.78
CA THR A 399 21.18 33.04 -5.12
C THR A 399 22.53 32.59 -5.64
N VAL A 400 23.47 33.53 -5.74
CA VAL A 400 24.88 33.27 -6.05
C VAL A 400 25.67 33.49 -4.76
N TYR A 401 26.33 32.45 -4.27
CA TYR A 401 27.12 32.51 -3.04
C TYR A 401 28.62 32.59 -3.30
N GLN A 402 29.14 31.83 -4.28
CA GLN A 402 30.59 31.65 -4.51
C GLN A 402 31.36 31.34 -3.19
N GLN A 403 30.76 30.53 -2.32
CA GLN A 403 31.25 30.27 -0.96
C GLN A 403 32.10 29.01 -0.94
N THR A 404 33.38 29.13 -0.57
CA THR A 404 34.23 27.96 -0.28
C THR A 404 33.78 27.31 1.03
N LEU A 405 33.50 26.01 1.02
CA LEU A 405 33.05 25.28 2.20
C LEU A 405 34.26 24.80 3.02
N GLY A 406 34.42 25.32 4.24
CA GLY A 406 35.50 24.93 5.15
C GLY A 406 35.32 23.53 5.73
N THR A 407 36.44 22.87 6.04
CA THR A 407 36.48 21.52 6.61
C THR A 407 35.72 21.42 7.93
N ASN A 408 34.74 20.50 7.97
CA ASN A 408 33.86 20.21 9.08
C ASN A 408 33.21 21.46 9.71
N ARG A 409 32.84 22.43 8.87
CA ARG A 409 32.13 23.65 9.28
C ARG A 409 30.75 23.68 8.64
N ASN A 410 29.73 23.91 9.46
CA ASN A 410 28.38 24.09 8.97
C ASN A 410 28.26 25.47 8.29
N PHE A 411 27.79 25.45 7.05
CA PHE A 411 27.26 26.62 6.37
C PHE A 411 25.72 26.54 6.43
N ASN A 412 25.12 27.43 7.22
CA ASN A 412 23.68 27.45 7.46
C ASN A 412 23.08 28.76 7.00
N PHE A 413 21.88 28.69 6.42
CA PHE A 413 21.03 29.86 6.25
C PHE A 413 19.57 29.42 6.19
N SER A 414 18.66 30.38 6.33
CA SER A 414 17.22 30.13 6.17
C SER A 414 16.63 31.10 5.16
N LYS A 415 15.57 30.68 4.46
CA LYS A 415 14.77 31.54 3.60
C LYS A 415 13.30 31.24 3.80
N THR A 416 12.50 32.30 3.97
CA THR A 416 11.04 32.18 3.88
C THR A 416 10.64 32.37 2.43
N ILE A 417 9.88 31.41 1.89
CA ILE A 417 9.43 31.38 0.51
C ILE A 417 7.90 31.41 0.48
N LEU A 418 7.35 32.24 -0.40
CA LEU A 418 5.92 32.26 -0.70
C LEU A 418 5.57 31.01 -1.51
N VAL A 419 4.49 30.34 -1.12
CA VAL A 419 3.93 29.20 -1.84
C VAL A 419 2.89 29.72 -2.83
N PRO A 420 3.14 29.69 -4.15
CA PRO A 420 2.22 30.30 -5.12
C PRO A 420 0.86 29.59 -5.18
N ALA A 421 -0.23 30.33 -5.42
CA ALA A 421 -1.56 29.77 -5.69
C ALA A 421 -1.59 28.75 -6.84
N THR A 422 -0.68 28.91 -7.80
CA THR A 422 -0.60 28.12 -9.04
C THR A 422 0.08 26.77 -8.87
N LYS A 423 0.65 26.50 -7.69
CA LYS A 423 1.28 25.22 -7.40
C LYS A 423 0.21 24.15 -7.13
N THR A 424 0.38 22.96 -7.69
CA THR A 424 -0.52 21.83 -7.43
C THR A 424 -0.34 21.31 -6.01
N ILE A 425 -1.44 20.99 -5.32
CA ILE A 425 -1.40 20.32 -4.01
C ILE A 425 -0.64 18.99 -4.08
N ALA A 426 -0.13 18.52 -2.93
CA ALA A 426 0.58 17.25 -2.88
C ALA A 426 -0.41 16.08 -2.95
N GLN A 427 -0.42 15.35 -4.07
CA GLN A 427 -1.25 14.17 -4.26
C GLN A 427 -0.39 13.05 -4.89
N PRO A 428 -0.53 11.78 -4.45
CA PRO A 428 0.01 10.65 -5.20
C PRO A 428 -0.51 10.71 -6.65
N TYR A 429 0.38 10.69 -7.65
CA TYR A 429 0.02 11.03 -9.03
C TYR A 429 -1.05 10.10 -9.63
N TRP A 430 -1.17 8.88 -9.09
CA TRP A 430 -2.17 7.90 -9.51
C TRP A 430 -3.55 8.11 -8.87
N LEU A 431 -3.66 9.04 -7.92
CA LEU A 431 -4.90 9.43 -7.24
C LEU A 431 -5.36 10.84 -7.64
N GLU A 432 -4.72 11.48 -8.63
CA GLU A 432 -5.15 12.80 -9.12
C GLU A 432 -6.45 12.73 -9.92
N GLN A 433 -6.76 11.55 -10.49
CA GLN A 433 -7.99 11.29 -11.25
C GLN A 433 -8.74 10.12 -10.64
N ASP A 434 -10.07 10.14 -10.75
CA ASP A 434 -10.93 9.01 -10.39
C ASP A 434 -10.48 7.76 -11.17
N MET A 435 -10.34 6.62 -10.49
CA MET A 435 -9.90 5.35 -11.09
C MET A 435 -11.01 4.65 -11.87
N ASN A 436 -10.61 3.78 -12.81
CA ASN A 436 -11.49 2.76 -13.38
C ASN A 436 -11.47 1.51 -12.47
N GLU A 437 -12.38 0.56 -12.71
CA GLU A 437 -12.52 -0.68 -11.92
C GLU A 437 -11.19 -1.38 -11.61
N GLY A 438 -10.35 -1.65 -12.62
CA GLY A 438 -9.05 -2.32 -12.44
C GLY A 438 -7.81 -1.46 -12.67
N SER A 439 -7.93 -0.14 -12.83
CA SER A 439 -6.73 0.69 -13.04
C SER A 439 -6.88 2.14 -12.61
N PHE A 440 -5.79 2.69 -12.08
CA PHE A 440 -5.62 4.12 -11.88
C PHE A 440 -5.54 4.86 -13.22
N ASN A 441 -6.05 6.09 -13.24
CA ASN A 441 -5.98 6.95 -14.42
C ASN A 441 -4.83 7.95 -14.27
N VAL A 442 -3.81 7.80 -15.13
CA VAL A 442 -2.62 8.66 -15.14
C VAL A 442 -2.43 9.19 -16.54
N GLY A 443 -2.49 10.50 -16.71
CA GLY A 443 -2.37 11.16 -18.01
C GLY A 443 -0.92 11.32 -18.50
N ASP A 444 0.04 11.46 -17.60
CA ASP A 444 1.46 11.61 -17.94
C ASP A 444 2.21 10.27 -17.86
N LEU A 445 2.58 9.74 -19.03
CA LEU A 445 3.35 8.50 -19.14
C LEU A 445 4.67 8.52 -18.37
N SER A 446 5.30 9.68 -18.21
CA SER A 446 6.59 9.78 -17.53
C SER A 446 6.51 9.45 -16.03
N GLN A 447 5.30 9.51 -15.45
CA GLN A 447 5.02 9.07 -14.07
C GLN A 447 4.97 7.55 -13.94
N ILE A 448 4.63 6.82 -15.00
CA ILE A 448 4.51 5.37 -14.96
C ILE A 448 5.88 4.73 -14.70
N GLY A 449 5.87 3.75 -13.79
CA GLY A 449 7.06 3.15 -13.23
C GLY A 449 7.60 3.85 -11.98
N ASN A 450 7.20 5.09 -11.67
CA ASN A 450 7.70 5.75 -10.46
C ASN A 450 6.90 5.28 -9.22
N PRO A 451 7.57 4.96 -8.10
CA PRO A 451 6.89 4.51 -6.89
C PRO A 451 6.24 5.64 -6.10
N GLU A 452 6.73 6.87 -6.25
CA GLU A 452 6.24 8.04 -5.53
C GLU A 452 6.08 9.23 -6.49
N SER A 453 5.22 10.19 -6.12
CA SER A 453 5.19 11.51 -6.74
C SER A 453 6.49 12.26 -6.46
N LYS A 454 6.81 13.23 -7.33
CA LYS A 454 7.91 14.17 -7.05
C LYS A 454 7.62 14.96 -5.75
N PRO A 455 8.66 15.26 -4.96
CA PRO A 455 8.51 16.09 -3.76
C PRO A 455 7.85 17.45 -4.08
N SER A 456 7.04 17.98 -3.16
CA SER A 456 6.42 19.29 -3.35
C SER A 456 7.45 20.41 -3.53
N PHE A 457 8.62 20.29 -2.91
CA PHE A 457 9.71 21.25 -3.06
C PHE A 457 11.03 20.50 -3.25
N GLU A 458 11.75 20.89 -4.30
CA GLU A 458 13.10 20.43 -4.59
C GLU A 458 14.02 21.65 -4.62
N VAL A 459 15.19 21.50 -4.01
CA VAL A 459 16.26 22.49 -3.96
C VAL A 459 17.39 21.99 -4.82
N GLN A 460 17.86 22.82 -5.73
CA GLN A 460 19.07 22.56 -6.51
C GLN A 460 20.26 23.25 -5.87
N PHE A 461 21.33 22.48 -5.68
CA PHE A 461 22.64 22.95 -5.20
C PHE A 461 23.64 22.81 -6.33
N ASP A 462 24.11 23.95 -6.85
CA ASP A 462 25.23 24.00 -7.78
C ASP A 462 26.52 24.13 -6.98
N VAL A 463 27.35 23.10 -7.02
CA VAL A 463 28.61 23.02 -6.28
C VAL A 463 29.74 22.66 -7.22
N ARG A 464 30.86 23.36 -7.08
CA ARG A 464 32.10 23.01 -7.76
C ARG A 464 32.94 22.14 -6.84
N ILE A 465 33.22 20.91 -7.27
CA ILE A 465 34.03 19.93 -6.53
C ILE A 465 35.27 19.61 -7.37
N GLU A 466 36.46 19.82 -6.81
CA GLU A 466 37.75 19.61 -7.51
C GLU A 466 37.77 20.26 -8.92
N GLY A 467 37.23 21.48 -9.00
CA GLY A 467 37.20 22.27 -10.24
C GLY A 467 36.15 21.87 -11.27
N HIS A 468 35.26 20.93 -10.98
CA HIS A 468 34.13 20.56 -11.85
C HIS A 468 32.78 20.89 -11.20
N ASP A 469 31.85 21.39 -12.01
CA ASP A 469 30.52 21.84 -11.53
C ASP A 469 29.55 20.65 -11.51
N PHE A 470 28.87 20.45 -10.39
CA PHE A 470 27.85 19.43 -10.17
C PHE A 470 26.56 20.08 -9.68
N ASN A 471 25.43 19.56 -10.16
CA ASN A 471 24.10 19.94 -9.67
C ASN A 471 23.51 18.81 -8.83
N PHE A 472 23.17 19.10 -7.58
CA PHE A 472 22.50 18.15 -6.68
C PHE A 472 21.10 18.61 -6.34
N THR A 473 20.11 17.76 -6.59
CA THR A 473 18.72 18.03 -6.21
C THR A 473 18.38 17.36 -4.87
N ARG A 474 17.81 18.10 -3.92
CA ARG A 474 17.33 17.57 -2.64
C ARG A 474 15.86 17.94 -2.39
N PRO A 475 15.03 17.02 -1.88
CA PRO A 475 13.72 17.40 -1.39
C PRO A 475 13.84 18.31 -0.16
N VAL A 476 12.88 19.19 0.03
CA VAL A 476 12.67 19.83 1.34
C VAL A 476 11.90 18.86 2.23
N LEU A 477 12.44 18.53 3.40
CA LEU A 477 11.85 17.58 4.33
C LEU A 477 11.45 18.27 5.65
N TYR A 478 10.35 17.84 6.25
CA TYR A 478 10.04 18.18 7.64
C TYR A 478 10.97 17.40 8.55
N LYS A 479 11.75 18.10 9.38
CA LYS A 479 12.73 17.52 10.29
C LYS A 479 12.35 17.83 11.74
N PHE A 480 12.30 16.81 12.58
CA PHE A 480 12.05 16.96 14.01
C PHE A 480 12.78 15.88 14.81
N THR A 481 12.84 16.05 16.13
CA THR A 481 13.45 15.09 17.05
C THR A 481 12.37 14.47 17.92
N ASP A 482 12.24 13.15 17.84
CA ASP A 482 11.46 12.35 18.77
C ASP A 482 12.36 11.88 19.93
N PRO A 483 11.94 12.02 21.21
CA PRO A 483 12.78 11.63 22.35
C PRO A 483 13.18 10.15 22.40
N VAL A 484 12.42 9.26 21.75
CA VAL A 484 12.64 7.80 21.72
C VAL A 484 13.32 7.38 20.43
N LYS A 485 12.90 7.93 19.28
CA LYS A 485 13.37 7.50 17.95
C LYS A 485 14.54 8.32 17.43
N GLY A 486 14.83 9.49 18.02
CA GLY A 486 15.87 10.40 17.58
C GLY A 486 15.41 11.32 16.44
N GLU A 487 16.33 11.64 15.54
CA GLU A 487 16.06 12.53 14.40
C GLU A 487 15.19 11.83 13.34
N LEU A 488 14.09 12.47 12.94
CA LEU A 488 13.16 11.94 11.95
C LEU A 488 12.92 12.95 10.83
N TYR A 489 12.76 12.43 9.61
CA TYR A 489 12.46 13.20 8.42
C TYR A 489 11.18 12.70 7.77
N GLN A 490 10.33 13.63 7.37
CA GLN A 490 9.08 13.35 6.67
C GLN A 490 8.94 14.23 5.42
N PRO A 491 8.21 13.76 4.38
CA PRO A 491 7.81 14.62 3.28
C PRO A 491 7.05 15.85 3.77
N VAL A 492 7.26 17.00 3.12
CA VAL A 492 6.45 18.20 3.36
C VAL A 492 5.20 18.14 2.49
N THR A 493 4.03 18.13 3.12
CA THR A 493 2.75 18.09 2.40
C THR A 493 2.32 19.49 1.98
N LEU A 494 1.95 19.67 0.71
CA LEU A 494 1.36 20.91 0.23
C LEU A 494 -0.17 20.86 0.30
N LEU A 495 -0.76 21.67 1.18
CA LEU A 495 -2.18 21.72 1.48
C LEU A 495 -2.91 22.86 0.75
N PRO A 496 -4.20 22.66 0.38
CA PRO A 496 -5.07 23.78 0.05
C PRO A 496 -5.34 24.65 1.30
N ALA A 497 -5.80 25.89 1.09
CA ALA A 497 -6.09 26.80 2.19
C ALA A 497 -7.27 26.35 3.07
N ILE A 498 -8.23 25.64 2.47
CA ILE A 498 -9.41 25.09 3.14
C ILE A 498 -9.57 23.63 2.74
N THR A 499 -9.90 22.80 3.71
CA THR A 499 -10.30 21.40 3.54
C THR A 499 -11.69 21.20 4.12
N GLY A 500 -12.44 20.20 3.62
CA GLY A 500 -13.79 19.91 4.10
C GLY A 500 -14.06 18.41 4.09
N ARG A 501 -14.94 17.97 4.99
CA ARG A 501 -15.45 16.59 4.99
C ARG A 501 -16.91 16.54 5.43
N PHE A 502 -17.58 15.45 5.08
CA PHE A 502 -18.93 15.15 5.56
C PHE A 502 -18.88 14.29 6.83
N GLU A 503 -19.77 14.55 7.77
CA GLU A 503 -19.94 13.77 8.99
C GLU A 503 -21.45 13.53 9.23
N PRO A 504 -21.97 12.30 9.07
CA PRO A 504 -21.29 11.12 8.52
C PRO A 504 -21.10 11.21 6.99
N SER A 505 -20.26 10.34 6.41
CA SER A 505 -20.06 10.23 4.95
C SER A 505 -21.16 9.44 4.22
N VAL A 506 -22.03 8.76 4.96
CA VAL A 506 -23.21 8.03 4.45
C VAL A 506 -24.42 8.42 5.28
N VAL A 507 -25.50 8.82 4.62
CA VAL A 507 -26.79 9.14 5.27
C VAL A 507 -27.86 8.21 4.70
N LEU A 508 -28.43 7.40 5.59
CA LEU A 508 -29.46 6.44 5.22
C LEU A 508 -30.86 7.05 5.38
N LEU A 509 -31.52 7.39 4.28
CA LEU A 509 -32.86 7.98 4.26
C LEU A 509 -33.94 6.89 4.25
N ASN A 510 -34.08 6.19 5.37
CA ASN A 510 -35.01 5.06 5.53
C ASN A 510 -36.43 5.40 5.98
N SER A 511 -36.74 6.69 6.19
CA SER A 511 -38.09 7.18 6.47
C SER A 511 -38.31 8.55 5.82
N SER A 512 -39.52 9.11 5.96
CA SER A 512 -39.82 10.48 5.56
C SER A 512 -39.31 11.54 6.56
N GLN A 513 -38.68 11.12 7.66
CA GLN A 513 -38.06 12.05 8.60
C GLN A 513 -36.73 12.56 8.03
N GLU A 514 -36.45 13.82 8.31
CA GLU A 514 -35.21 14.45 7.89
C GLU A 514 -34.06 13.96 8.80
N LYS A 515 -32.95 13.51 8.18
CA LYS A 515 -31.74 13.12 8.89
C LYS A 515 -30.68 14.21 8.77
N ALA A 516 -30.03 14.51 9.89
CA ALA A 516 -28.97 15.51 9.93
C ALA A 516 -27.64 14.94 9.45
N PHE A 517 -26.83 15.80 8.84
CA PHE A 517 -25.41 15.58 8.59
C PHE A 517 -24.69 16.92 8.56
N ASP A 518 -23.39 16.90 8.79
CA ASP A 518 -22.56 18.09 8.88
C ASP A 518 -21.52 18.13 7.76
N VAL A 519 -21.18 19.34 7.33
CA VAL A 519 -19.94 19.65 6.60
C VAL A 519 -18.99 20.34 7.59
N ILE A 520 -17.87 19.68 7.88
CA ILE A 520 -16.85 20.21 8.78
C ILE A 520 -15.77 20.85 7.91
N GLU A 521 -15.67 22.18 7.97
CA GLU A 521 -14.63 22.95 7.31
C GLU A 521 -13.41 23.10 8.23
N ARG A 522 -12.22 22.98 7.65
CA ARG A 522 -10.95 23.26 8.34
C ARG A 522 -10.10 24.20 7.50
N VAL A 523 -9.86 25.40 8.04
CA VAL A 523 -8.93 26.39 7.50
C VAL A 523 -7.51 26.02 7.89
N GLN A 524 -6.64 25.83 6.90
CA GLN A 524 -5.22 25.48 7.09
C GLN A 524 -4.31 26.71 7.03
N SER A 525 -4.75 27.77 6.35
CA SER A 525 -3.97 29.00 6.18
C SER A 525 -3.89 29.82 7.46
N ARG A 526 -2.78 30.54 7.66
CA ARG A 526 -2.67 31.58 8.70
C ARG A 526 -3.51 32.81 8.40
N SER A 527 -3.78 33.07 7.13
CA SER A 527 -4.68 34.14 6.71
C SER A 527 -6.14 33.70 6.86
N LYS A 528 -7.03 34.63 7.21
CA LYS A 528 -8.48 34.36 7.24
C LYS A 528 -8.95 34.07 5.81
N VAL A 529 -9.29 32.81 5.54
CA VAL A 529 -9.97 32.38 4.32
C VAL A 529 -11.32 31.81 4.73
N THR A 530 -12.37 32.19 4.02
CA THR A 530 -13.74 31.68 4.24
C THR A 530 -14.22 31.01 2.97
N GLY A 531 -14.55 29.72 3.04
CA GLY A 531 -15.28 29.02 1.99
C GLY A 531 -16.74 28.92 2.37
N LYS A 532 -17.66 29.21 1.45
CA LYS A 532 -19.06 28.79 1.65
C LYS A 532 -19.21 27.38 1.08
N PRO A 533 -19.57 26.35 1.87
CA PRO A 533 -19.75 25.01 1.35
C PRO A 533 -20.97 24.95 0.43
N VAL A 534 -20.78 24.33 -0.73
CA VAL A 534 -21.80 24.07 -1.75
C VAL A 534 -21.84 22.57 -2.00
N LEU A 535 -23.04 22.00 -1.99
CA LEU A 535 -23.27 20.59 -2.28
C LEU A 535 -23.74 20.47 -3.74
N GLU A 536 -22.98 19.71 -4.52
CA GLU A 536 -23.27 19.45 -5.93
C GLU A 536 -23.91 18.07 -6.10
N ASN A 537 -24.72 17.88 -7.16
CA ASN A 537 -25.31 16.58 -7.52
C ASN A 537 -26.19 15.93 -6.44
N THR A 538 -26.99 16.73 -5.73
CA THR A 538 -27.88 16.26 -4.64
C THR A 538 -29.07 15.41 -5.14
N GLY A 539 -29.38 15.47 -6.44
CA GLY A 539 -30.43 14.67 -7.08
C GLY A 539 -31.82 14.92 -6.50
N ASN A 540 -32.63 13.87 -6.38
CA ASN A 540 -33.99 13.91 -5.83
C ASN A 540 -34.00 13.80 -4.29
N VAL A 541 -33.05 14.42 -3.60
CA VAL A 541 -33.04 14.52 -2.13
C VAL A 541 -33.23 15.97 -1.75
N SER A 542 -34.18 16.24 -0.86
CA SER A 542 -34.33 17.58 -0.30
C SER A 542 -33.23 17.79 0.74
N ILE A 543 -32.39 18.82 0.52
CA ILE A 543 -31.34 19.23 1.45
C ILE A 543 -31.65 20.63 1.97
N ASN A 544 -31.74 20.78 3.28
CA ASN A 544 -32.00 22.05 3.95
C ASN A 544 -30.78 22.47 4.78
N PHE A 545 -30.28 23.68 4.58
CA PHE A 545 -29.25 24.25 5.44
C PHE A 545 -29.86 24.64 6.79
N ARG A 546 -29.33 24.08 7.87
CA ARG A 546 -29.83 24.28 9.25
C ARG A 546 -29.05 25.34 10.02
N GLY A 547 -27.89 25.78 9.52
CA GLY A 547 -27.06 26.82 10.14
C GLY A 547 -25.61 26.39 10.33
N ASN A 548 -24.80 27.31 10.85
CA ASN A 548 -23.42 27.06 11.24
C ASN A 548 -23.33 27.03 12.77
N PHE A 549 -22.69 25.99 13.32
CA PHE A 549 -22.37 25.90 14.75
C PHE A 549 -20.92 26.36 15.01
N ALA A 550 -20.53 26.55 16.28
CA ALA A 550 -19.17 26.94 16.63
C ALA A 550 -18.12 26.07 15.92
N ASN A 551 -17.02 26.68 15.44
CA ASN A 551 -15.90 26.02 14.75
C ASN A 551 -16.14 25.56 13.29
N ALA A 552 -16.80 26.37 12.46
CA ALA A 552 -16.91 26.16 11.00
C ALA A 552 -17.58 24.82 10.61
N THR A 553 -18.64 24.46 11.34
CA THR A 553 -19.44 23.26 11.09
C THR A 553 -20.80 23.66 10.54
N TYR A 554 -21.07 23.29 9.30
CA TYR A 554 -22.28 23.62 8.57
C TYR A 554 -23.24 22.44 8.61
N SER A 555 -24.35 22.59 9.32
CA SER A 555 -25.34 21.51 9.47
C SER A 555 -26.39 21.55 8.37
N TYR A 556 -26.72 20.37 7.87
CA TYR A 556 -27.74 20.16 6.85
C TYR A 556 -28.73 19.09 7.33
N GLY A 557 -29.93 19.12 6.75
CA GLY A 557 -30.91 18.04 6.86
C GLY A 557 -31.20 17.47 5.48
N ALA A 558 -31.17 16.13 5.36
CA ALA A 558 -31.54 15.41 4.15
C ALA A 558 -32.85 14.63 4.35
N LYS A 559 -33.74 14.68 3.36
CA LYS A 559 -35.00 13.94 3.35
C LYS A 559 -35.27 13.31 1.98
N ARG A 560 -35.70 12.04 1.98
CA ARG A 560 -36.09 11.33 0.74
C ARG A 560 -37.32 11.98 0.11
N THR A 561 -37.32 12.10 -1.22
CA THR A 561 -38.50 12.53 -2.00
C THR A 561 -39.23 11.36 -2.68
N SER A 562 -38.57 10.21 -2.82
CA SER A 562 -39.15 8.94 -3.30
C SER A 562 -38.83 7.78 -2.36
N ALA A 563 -39.55 6.66 -2.49
CA ALA A 563 -39.28 5.42 -1.76
C ALA A 563 -38.40 4.44 -2.57
N GLU A 564 -38.03 4.79 -3.80
CA GLU A 564 -37.21 3.96 -4.68
C GLU A 564 -35.79 3.79 -4.11
N MET A 565 -35.27 2.57 -4.19
CA MET A 565 -33.91 2.26 -3.77
C MET A 565 -32.92 2.96 -4.69
N GLN A 566 -32.14 3.89 -4.14
CA GLN A 566 -31.10 4.58 -4.88
C GLN A 566 -29.97 5.03 -3.96
N VAL A 567 -28.77 5.13 -4.54
CA VAL A 567 -27.61 5.75 -3.91
C VAL A 567 -27.25 6.97 -4.75
N LYS A 568 -27.21 8.15 -4.13
CA LYS A 568 -26.73 9.38 -4.78
C LYS A 568 -25.49 9.88 -4.07
N THR A 569 -24.47 10.21 -4.85
CA THR A 569 -23.21 10.74 -4.35
C THR A 569 -23.19 12.24 -4.62
N SER A 570 -23.29 13.04 -3.56
CA SER A 570 -23.15 14.49 -3.62
C SER A 570 -21.72 14.89 -3.25
N ARG A 571 -21.11 15.79 -4.02
CA ARG A 571 -19.74 16.26 -3.81
C ARG A 571 -19.76 17.64 -3.17
N LEU A 572 -18.74 17.94 -2.36
CA LEU A 572 -18.55 19.25 -1.76
C LEU A 572 -17.63 20.12 -2.63
N SER A 573 -18.02 21.38 -2.79
CA SER A 573 -17.17 22.45 -3.28
C SER A 573 -17.21 23.64 -2.33
N PHE A 574 -16.23 24.53 -2.42
CA PHE A 574 -16.17 25.77 -1.67
C PHE A 574 -16.31 26.95 -2.62
N GLU A 575 -17.28 27.82 -2.37
CA GLU A 575 -17.40 29.09 -3.06
C GLU A 575 -16.52 30.15 -2.36
N GLN A 576 -15.60 30.76 -3.12
CA GLN A 576 -14.72 31.85 -2.68
C GLN A 576 -14.65 32.94 -3.74
N ASN A 577 -14.91 34.20 -3.36
CA ASN A 577 -14.87 35.36 -4.26
C ASN A 577 -15.68 35.17 -5.57
N GLY A 578 -16.85 34.52 -5.47
CA GLY A 578 -17.73 34.23 -6.61
C GLY A 578 -17.23 33.11 -7.55
N LYS A 579 -16.20 32.34 -7.14
CA LYS A 579 -15.72 31.15 -7.87
C LYS A 579 -15.89 29.90 -7.03
N SER A 580 -16.44 28.84 -7.63
CA SER A 580 -16.46 27.51 -7.01
C SER A 580 -15.09 26.85 -7.16
N GLN A 581 -14.58 26.25 -6.08
CA GLN A 581 -13.37 25.46 -6.05
C GLN A 581 -13.68 24.07 -5.51
N THR A 582 -13.08 23.04 -6.11
CA THR A 582 -13.16 21.66 -5.61
C THR A 582 -12.69 21.61 -4.16
N ALA A 583 -13.50 21.01 -3.28
CA ALA A 583 -13.08 20.76 -1.91
C ALA A 583 -12.16 19.53 -1.85
N TYR A 584 -11.32 19.49 -0.83
CA TYR A 584 -10.45 18.36 -0.55
C TYR A 584 -10.62 17.93 0.91
N GLU A 585 -10.71 16.62 1.14
CA GLU A 585 -10.62 16.01 2.46
C GLU A 585 -9.18 15.51 2.65
N LEU A 586 -8.48 16.05 3.64
CA LEU A 586 -7.15 15.57 4.01
C LEU A 586 -7.27 14.26 4.80
N ARG A 587 -6.59 13.22 4.32
CA ARG A 587 -6.39 11.96 5.03
C ARG A 587 -4.92 11.80 5.39
N THR A 588 -4.66 11.20 6.55
CA THR A 588 -3.31 10.97 7.06
C THR A 588 -3.19 9.52 7.53
N ILE A 589 -2.14 8.84 7.08
CA ILE A 589 -1.72 7.52 7.52
C ILE A 589 -0.38 7.67 8.23
N SER A 590 -0.25 7.08 9.42
CA SER A 590 0.96 7.22 10.23
C SER A 590 1.27 5.92 10.98
N TYR A 591 2.40 5.31 10.62
CA TYR A 591 2.96 4.14 11.29
C TYR A 591 4.43 4.37 11.62
N ASP A 592 4.95 3.64 12.60
CA ASP A 592 6.32 3.81 13.09
C ASP A 592 7.42 3.50 12.07
N HIS A 593 7.15 2.61 11.11
CA HIS A 593 8.15 2.10 10.16
C HIS A 593 8.12 2.77 8.78
N ILE A 594 7.13 3.61 8.49
CA ILE A 594 7.02 4.35 7.22
C ILE A 594 6.89 5.85 7.49
N PRO A 595 7.26 6.73 6.54
CA PRO A 595 6.99 8.16 6.68
C PRO A 595 5.48 8.42 6.83
N ARG A 596 5.12 9.54 7.48
CA ARG A 596 3.74 10.04 7.46
C ARG A 596 3.30 10.22 6.01
N LEU A 597 2.12 9.69 5.68
CA LEU A 597 1.52 9.83 4.36
C LEU A 597 0.28 10.70 4.47
N ASP A 598 0.28 11.79 3.72
CA ASP A 598 -0.89 12.64 3.55
C ASP A 598 -1.35 12.54 2.09
N TYR A 599 -2.66 12.41 1.88
CA TYR A 599 -3.28 12.41 0.56
C TYR A 599 -4.70 12.98 0.67
N PHE A 600 -5.29 13.30 -0.48
CA PHE A 600 -6.59 13.94 -0.54
C PHE A 600 -7.62 13.07 -1.23
N HIS A 601 -8.84 13.09 -0.69
CA HIS A 601 -10.04 12.65 -1.39
C HIS A 601 -10.87 13.86 -1.81
N THR A 602 -11.66 13.71 -2.87
CA THR A 602 -12.77 14.62 -3.11
C THR A 602 -13.91 14.25 -2.14
N PRO A 603 -14.21 15.10 -1.14
CA PRO A 603 -15.22 14.81 -0.14
C PRO A 603 -16.57 14.61 -0.81
N ALA A 604 -17.19 13.47 -0.51
CA ALA A 604 -18.49 13.09 -1.03
C ALA A 604 -19.35 12.45 0.05
N ILE A 605 -20.64 12.72 0.00
CA ILE A 605 -21.66 12.11 0.87
C ILE A 605 -22.53 11.18 0.03
N LYS A 606 -22.72 9.96 0.53
CA LYS A 606 -23.66 8.99 -0.05
C LYS A 606 -25.02 9.12 0.62
N LEU A 607 -26.00 9.56 -0.15
CA LEU A 607 -27.40 9.65 0.25
C LEU A 607 -28.10 8.37 -0.21
N VAL A 608 -28.31 7.45 0.73
CA VAL A 608 -28.89 6.13 0.47
C VAL A 608 -30.38 6.21 0.75
N THR A 609 -31.20 6.20 -0.30
CA THR A 609 -32.66 6.12 -0.16
C THR A 609 -33.08 4.67 -0.25
N ALA A 610 -33.74 4.15 0.78
CA ALA A 610 -34.36 2.83 0.74
C ALA A 610 -35.41 2.70 1.84
N ASP A 611 -36.54 2.06 1.56
CA ASP A 611 -37.49 1.70 2.61
C ASP A 611 -36.97 0.49 3.40
N ILE A 612 -36.27 0.77 4.50
CA ILE A 612 -35.66 -0.24 5.37
C ILE A 612 -36.42 -0.27 6.68
N LYS A 613 -37.17 -1.35 6.87
CA LYS A 613 -37.85 -1.65 8.12
C LYS A 613 -36.86 -2.34 9.05
N ILE A 614 -36.84 -1.91 10.30
CA ILE A 614 -36.02 -2.48 11.36
C ILE A 614 -36.89 -3.03 12.49
N VAL A 615 -36.40 -4.05 13.17
CA VAL A 615 -37.04 -4.65 14.35
C VAL A 615 -35.95 -4.89 15.40
N GLY A 616 -36.28 -4.60 16.66
CA GLY A 616 -35.27 -4.48 17.71
C GLY A 616 -34.73 -3.05 17.80
N ARG A 617 -34.06 -2.76 18.90
CA ARG A 617 -33.50 -1.44 19.22
C ARG A 617 -32.06 -1.54 19.70
N ARG A 618 -31.74 -2.44 20.63
CA ARG A 618 -30.42 -2.48 21.29
C ARG A 618 -29.59 -3.64 20.75
N ILE A 619 -28.50 -3.30 20.05
CA ILE A 619 -27.61 -4.27 19.40
C ILE A 619 -26.26 -4.27 20.10
N GLY A 620 -25.85 -5.43 20.61
CA GLY A 620 -24.48 -5.63 21.08
C GLY A 620 -23.55 -5.88 19.91
N TYR A 621 -22.42 -5.19 19.85
CA TYR A 621 -21.42 -5.38 18.81
C TYR A 621 -20.05 -5.69 19.40
N ILE A 622 -19.47 -6.85 19.05
CA ILE A 622 -18.10 -7.20 19.43
C ILE A 622 -17.21 -6.84 18.24
N GLU A 623 -16.39 -5.80 18.38
CA GLU A 623 -15.62 -5.25 17.26
C GLU A 623 -14.60 -6.25 16.69
N GLY A 624 -14.49 -6.24 15.36
CA GLY A 624 -13.52 -7.00 14.58
C GLY A 624 -12.31 -6.15 14.17
N ALA A 625 -11.57 -6.59 13.16
CA ALA A 625 -10.52 -5.78 12.51
C ALA A 625 -11.10 -4.97 11.34
N GLY A 626 -10.93 -3.65 11.32
CA GLY A 626 -11.32 -2.79 10.19
C GLY A 626 -12.82 -2.75 9.88
N ASP A 627 -13.67 -2.65 10.91
CA ASP A 627 -15.12 -2.86 10.79
C ASP A 627 -15.94 -1.56 10.91
N LYS A 628 -16.70 -1.22 9.85
CA LYS A 628 -17.62 -0.05 9.81
C LYS A 628 -19.10 -0.43 9.85
N VAL A 629 -19.44 -1.69 10.15
CA VAL A 629 -20.83 -2.13 10.33
C VAL A 629 -21.53 -1.40 11.49
N PRO A 630 -20.89 -1.06 12.64
CA PRO A 630 -21.52 -0.29 13.71
C PRO A 630 -22.12 1.05 13.24
N ASP A 631 -21.38 1.80 12.41
CA ASP A 631 -21.84 3.08 11.86
C ASP A 631 -23.10 2.91 11.00
N ALA A 632 -23.15 1.84 10.20
CA ALA A 632 -24.31 1.49 9.39
C ALA A 632 -25.54 1.16 10.25
N LEU A 633 -25.36 0.42 11.36
CA LEU A 633 -26.43 0.10 12.31
C LEU A 633 -26.98 1.36 13.00
N LEU A 634 -26.11 2.30 13.38
CA LEU A 634 -26.52 3.61 13.89
C LEU A 634 -27.34 4.39 12.84
N GLN A 635 -26.89 4.39 11.58
CA GLN A 635 -27.64 5.00 10.48
C GLN A 635 -29.00 4.35 10.23
N MET A 636 -29.15 3.05 10.47
CA MET A 636 -30.45 2.35 10.40
C MET A 636 -31.42 2.80 11.50
N GLY A 637 -30.90 3.25 12.65
CA GLY A 637 -31.67 3.70 13.81
C GLY A 637 -31.57 2.76 15.02
N TYR A 638 -30.63 1.82 15.04
CA TYR A 638 -30.35 1.00 16.21
C TYR A 638 -29.52 1.77 17.24
N GLU A 639 -29.69 1.43 18.52
CA GLU A 639 -28.75 1.74 19.60
C GLU A 639 -27.67 0.67 19.60
N VAL A 640 -26.44 1.03 19.20
CA VAL A 640 -25.30 0.11 19.11
C VAL A 640 -24.46 0.23 20.38
N ILE A 641 -24.26 -0.91 21.06
CA ILE A 641 -23.47 -1.01 22.28
C ILE A 641 -22.22 -1.83 21.94
N ILE A 642 -21.07 -1.16 21.93
CA ILE A 642 -19.78 -1.85 21.75
C ILE A 642 -19.48 -2.68 23.00
N LEU A 643 -19.45 -4.00 22.83
CA LEU A 643 -19.23 -4.97 23.89
C LEU A 643 -17.74 -5.25 24.04
N LYS A 644 -17.20 -4.98 25.23
CA LYS A 644 -15.87 -5.44 25.65
C LYS A 644 -16.02 -6.75 26.42
N GLU A 645 -14.91 -7.44 26.65
CA GLU A 645 -14.89 -8.73 27.38
C GLU A 645 -15.72 -8.72 28.67
N LYS A 646 -15.59 -7.66 29.47
CA LYS A 646 -16.29 -7.50 30.75
C LYS A 646 -17.81 -7.37 30.62
N ASP A 647 -18.31 -6.94 29.46
CA ASP A 647 -19.72 -6.70 29.21
C ASP A 647 -20.44 -8.00 28.79
N ILE A 648 -19.69 -9.01 28.34
CA ILE A 648 -20.21 -10.31 27.90
C ILE A 648 -20.57 -11.17 29.12
N THR A 649 -21.70 -10.82 29.73
CA THR A 649 -22.28 -11.48 30.91
C THR A 649 -23.73 -11.88 30.63
N PRO A 650 -24.23 -12.99 31.21
CA PRO A 650 -25.60 -13.44 30.97
C PRO A 650 -26.66 -12.36 31.22
N SER A 651 -26.51 -11.59 32.32
CA SER A 651 -27.45 -10.53 32.68
C SER A 651 -27.47 -9.38 31.69
N PHE A 652 -26.31 -8.98 31.16
CA PHE A 652 -26.24 -7.84 30.24
C PHE A 652 -26.70 -8.23 28.83
N LEU A 653 -26.29 -9.41 28.35
CA LEU A 653 -26.69 -9.89 27.02
C LEU A 653 -28.22 -10.04 26.90
N LYS A 654 -28.92 -10.43 27.97
CA LYS A 654 -30.40 -10.47 28.03
C LYS A 654 -31.07 -9.13 27.72
N THR A 655 -30.39 -8.01 27.89
CA THR A 655 -30.93 -6.67 27.63
C THR A 655 -30.81 -6.25 26.17
N LEU A 656 -30.22 -7.11 25.32
CA LEU A 656 -29.94 -6.85 23.91
C LEU A 656 -30.87 -7.68 23.02
N ASP A 657 -31.31 -7.07 21.93
CA ASP A 657 -32.18 -7.73 20.95
C ASP A 657 -31.40 -8.71 20.06
N ALA A 658 -30.15 -8.39 19.76
CA ALA A 658 -29.20 -9.23 19.06
C ALA A 658 -27.75 -8.89 19.49
N VAL A 659 -26.84 -9.86 19.30
CA VAL A 659 -25.40 -9.70 19.45
C VAL A 659 -24.74 -10.03 18.11
N ILE A 660 -23.89 -9.13 17.62
CA ILE A 660 -23.13 -9.31 16.37
C ILE A 660 -21.65 -9.39 16.72
N THR A 661 -20.96 -10.43 16.23
CA THR A 661 -19.49 -10.45 16.22
C THR A 661 -19.01 -9.89 14.89
N GLY A 662 -18.21 -8.84 14.95
CA GLY A 662 -17.61 -8.20 13.79
C GLY A 662 -16.67 -9.11 13.02
N ILE A 663 -16.24 -8.63 11.85
CA ILE A 663 -15.37 -9.41 10.96
C ILE A 663 -14.07 -9.77 11.68
N ARG A 664 -13.67 -11.04 11.65
CA ARG A 664 -12.46 -11.51 12.33
C ARG A 664 -12.44 -11.27 13.85
N ALA A 665 -13.56 -11.00 14.51
CA ALA A 665 -13.59 -10.82 15.98
C ALA A 665 -12.97 -12.03 16.72
N TYR A 666 -13.25 -13.26 16.25
CA TYR A 666 -12.65 -14.49 16.79
C TYR A 666 -11.16 -14.65 16.49
N ASN A 667 -10.60 -13.91 15.52
CA ASN A 667 -9.18 -13.94 15.19
C ASN A 667 -8.37 -12.94 16.03
N VAL A 668 -8.97 -11.82 16.45
CA VAL A 668 -8.25 -10.72 17.12
C VAL A 668 -8.46 -10.69 18.63
N HIS A 669 -9.56 -11.27 19.13
CA HIS A 669 -9.87 -11.27 20.56
C HIS A 669 -9.74 -12.67 21.15
N GLU A 670 -8.70 -12.89 21.97
CA GLU A 670 -8.48 -14.17 22.65
C GLU A 670 -9.65 -14.56 23.57
N PHE A 671 -10.29 -13.57 24.22
CA PHE A 671 -11.40 -13.79 25.14
C PHE A 671 -12.65 -14.41 24.48
N MET A 672 -12.75 -14.40 23.14
CA MET A 672 -13.90 -15.01 22.45
C MET A 672 -14.03 -16.50 22.73
N ASN A 673 -12.90 -17.19 22.98
CA ASN A 673 -12.93 -18.59 23.38
C ASN A 673 -13.53 -18.76 24.78
N ASP A 674 -13.11 -17.92 25.73
CA ASP A 674 -13.52 -17.99 27.13
C ASP A 674 -14.99 -17.60 27.33
N LYS A 675 -15.54 -16.79 26.41
CA LYS A 675 -16.94 -16.35 26.43
C LYS A 675 -17.89 -17.25 25.63
N TYR A 676 -17.40 -18.33 25.01
CA TYR A 676 -18.21 -19.22 24.19
C TYR A 676 -19.48 -19.72 24.91
N GLU A 677 -19.32 -20.28 26.11
CA GLU A 677 -20.45 -20.84 26.87
C GLU A 677 -21.50 -19.78 27.22
N ILE A 678 -21.07 -18.55 27.55
CA ILE A 678 -21.98 -17.43 27.85
C ILE A 678 -22.76 -17.02 26.60
N LEU A 679 -22.10 -16.96 25.45
CA LEU A 679 -22.74 -16.62 24.17
C LEU A 679 -23.73 -17.72 23.73
N MET A 680 -23.38 -18.99 23.91
CA MET A 680 -24.28 -20.10 23.60
C MET A 680 -25.48 -20.14 24.54
N GLU A 681 -25.30 -19.85 25.83
CA GLU A 681 -26.42 -19.74 26.78
C GLU A 681 -27.35 -18.57 26.41
N TYR A 682 -26.79 -17.42 25.99
CA TYR A 682 -27.59 -16.31 25.46
C TYR A 682 -28.48 -16.74 24.28
N VAL A 683 -27.92 -17.47 23.31
CA VAL A 683 -28.71 -18.01 22.19
C VAL A 683 -29.78 -18.97 22.70
N LYS A 684 -29.39 -19.94 23.54
CA LYS A 684 -30.29 -20.96 24.08
C LYS A 684 -31.50 -20.35 24.80
N GLU A 685 -31.30 -19.26 25.52
CA GLU A 685 -32.36 -18.57 26.28
C GLU A 685 -33.30 -17.71 25.40
N GLY A 686 -33.01 -17.51 24.12
CA GLY A 686 -33.85 -16.73 23.18
C GLY A 686 -33.11 -15.61 22.43
N GLY A 687 -31.81 -15.46 22.66
CA GLY A 687 -30.96 -14.48 21.99
C GLY A 687 -30.77 -14.75 20.49
N ASN A 688 -30.35 -13.72 19.77
CA ASN A 688 -29.92 -13.82 18.37
C ASN A 688 -28.44 -13.48 18.27
N LEU A 689 -27.59 -14.48 18.01
CA LEU A 689 -26.15 -14.30 17.82
C LEU A 689 -25.80 -14.39 16.34
N ILE A 690 -25.20 -13.33 15.81
CA ILE A 690 -24.83 -13.20 14.40
C ILE A 690 -23.30 -13.13 14.32
N ALA A 691 -22.70 -14.19 13.80
CA ALA A 691 -21.27 -14.26 13.57
C ALA A 691 -20.95 -13.87 12.12
N GLN A 692 -20.26 -12.74 11.93
CA GLN A 692 -19.62 -12.44 10.65
C GLN A 692 -18.37 -13.30 10.46
N TYR A 693 -17.85 -13.31 9.24
CA TYR A 693 -16.76 -14.21 8.86
C TYR A 693 -15.54 -14.08 9.78
N SER A 694 -14.82 -15.19 9.91
CA SER A 694 -13.49 -15.26 10.50
C SER A 694 -12.58 -16.05 9.57
N THR A 695 -11.26 -16.01 9.77
CA THR A 695 -10.30 -16.68 8.88
C THR A 695 -9.54 -17.79 9.60
N SER A 696 -9.03 -18.77 8.85
CA SER A 696 -8.12 -19.80 9.37
C SER A 696 -6.90 -19.94 8.46
N ASN A 697 -5.82 -19.27 8.86
CA ASN A 697 -4.54 -19.18 8.13
C ASN A 697 -3.36 -19.47 9.08
N PHE A 698 -2.14 -19.60 8.51
CA PHE A 698 -0.92 -19.87 9.28
C PHE A 698 -0.66 -18.85 10.41
N VAL A 699 -1.03 -17.59 10.20
CA VAL A 699 -0.86 -16.49 11.17
C VAL A 699 -2.04 -16.37 12.16
N SER A 700 -3.23 -16.90 11.80
CA SER A 700 -4.42 -16.87 12.66
C SER A 700 -5.18 -18.18 12.52
N SER A 701 -4.90 -19.12 13.42
CA SER A 701 -5.69 -20.35 13.54
C SER A 701 -6.91 -20.07 14.39
N LEU A 702 -8.09 -20.47 13.90
CA LEU A 702 -9.33 -20.28 14.61
C LEU A 702 -9.42 -21.30 15.74
N LYS A 703 -9.10 -20.88 16.97
CA LYS A 703 -9.06 -21.76 18.15
C LYS A 703 -10.43 -21.96 18.81
N SER A 704 -11.36 -21.04 18.55
CA SER A 704 -12.64 -20.94 19.25
C SER A 704 -13.77 -21.64 18.49
N LYS A 705 -14.68 -22.31 19.21
CA LYS A 705 -15.98 -22.68 18.65
C LYS A 705 -16.79 -21.39 18.38
N ILE A 706 -17.42 -21.31 17.22
CA ILE A 706 -18.22 -20.13 16.83
C ILE A 706 -19.71 -20.37 17.08
N GLY A 707 -20.22 -21.54 16.70
CA GLY A 707 -21.66 -21.84 16.74
C GLY A 707 -22.05 -22.98 17.68
N PRO A 708 -23.37 -23.22 17.82
CA PRO A 708 -23.94 -24.25 18.69
C PRO A 708 -23.80 -25.67 18.14
N TYR A 709 -23.62 -25.83 16.82
CA TYR A 709 -23.41 -27.12 16.17
C TYR A 709 -22.14 -27.09 15.31
N PRO A 710 -21.54 -28.24 14.97
CA PRO A 710 -20.34 -28.29 14.16
C PRO A 710 -20.51 -27.69 12.75
N PHE A 711 -19.54 -26.87 12.34
CA PHE A 711 -19.27 -26.48 10.96
C PHE A 711 -17.79 -26.05 10.86
N SER A 712 -17.24 -26.09 9.66
CA SER A 712 -15.87 -25.62 9.38
C SER A 712 -15.89 -24.27 8.64
N ILE A 713 -14.83 -23.48 8.84
CA ILE A 713 -14.61 -22.26 8.05
C ILE A 713 -13.73 -22.63 6.86
N SER A 714 -14.34 -22.67 5.67
CA SER A 714 -13.59 -22.92 4.43
C SER A 714 -12.85 -21.67 3.94
N ARG A 715 -12.02 -21.83 2.92
CA ARG A 715 -11.45 -20.70 2.15
C ARG A 715 -12.30 -20.32 0.94
N ASN A 716 -13.46 -20.96 0.77
CA ASN A 716 -14.34 -20.74 -0.36
C ASN A 716 -14.89 -19.31 -0.32
N ARG A 717 -14.99 -18.72 -1.50
CA ARG A 717 -15.42 -17.35 -1.74
C ARG A 717 -16.02 -17.24 -3.14
N VAL A 718 -16.80 -16.19 -3.35
CA VAL A 718 -17.32 -15.78 -4.66
C VAL A 718 -16.87 -14.35 -4.90
N THR A 719 -15.93 -14.21 -5.82
CA THR A 719 -15.21 -12.96 -6.12
C THR A 719 -15.85 -12.15 -7.23
N GLU A 720 -16.68 -12.76 -8.07
CA GLU A 720 -17.36 -12.03 -9.12
C GLU A 720 -18.49 -11.16 -8.53
N GLU A 721 -18.34 -9.83 -8.62
CA GLU A 721 -19.34 -8.86 -8.15
C GLU A 721 -20.74 -9.10 -8.73
N LYS A 722 -20.81 -9.65 -9.95
CA LYS A 722 -22.06 -9.90 -10.68
C LYS A 722 -22.54 -11.36 -10.58
N ALA A 723 -21.89 -12.19 -9.77
CA ALA A 723 -22.33 -13.57 -9.55
C ALA A 723 -23.80 -13.61 -9.11
N LYS A 724 -24.58 -14.46 -9.79
CA LYS A 724 -26.00 -14.64 -9.50
C LYS A 724 -26.19 -15.28 -8.12
N ILE A 725 -27.14 -14.72 -7.36
CA ILE A 725 -27.56 -15.27 -6.07
C ILE A 725 -28.81 -16.13 -6.29
N ASN A 726 -28.81 -17.34 -5.72
CA ASN A 726 -29.94 -18.24 -5.75
C ASN A 726 -30.54 -18.36 -4.34
N PHE A 727 -31.86 -18.15 -4.21
CA PHE A 727 -32.59 -18.33 -2.96
C PHE A 727 -32.92 -19.81 -2.76
N LEU A 728 -32.22 -20.48 -1.83
CA LEU A 728 -32.40 -21.91 -1.56
C LEU A 728 -33.69 -22.20 -0.79
N ASN A 729 -34.06 -21.31 0.13
CA ASN A 729 -35.34 -21.35 0.85
C ASN A 729 -36.06 -19.99 0.72
N PRO A 730 -36.73 -19.71 -0.40
CA PRO A 730 -37.38 -18.41 -0.66
C PRO A 730 -38.48 -18.05 0.35
N SER A 731 -39.06 -19.04 1.03
CA SER A 731 -40.09 -18.85 2.06
C SER A 731 -39.53 -18.53 3.44
N HIS A 732 -38.22 -18.69 3.65
CA HIS A 732 -37.58 -18.47 4.93
C HIS A 732 -37.80 -17.03 5.41
N ILE A 733 -38.03 -16.87 6.72
CA ILE A 733 -38.37 -15.59 7.33
C ILE A 733 -37.30 -14.51 7.07
N VAL A 734 -36.01 -14.90 7.03
CA VAL A 734 -34.89 -13.97 6.77
C VAL A 734 -34.98 -13.28 5.40
N LEU A 735 -35.69 -13.85 4.43
CA LEU A 735 -35.88 -13.24 3.11
C LEU A 735 -37.19 -12.44 3.01
N ASN A 736 -38.06 -12.51 4.02
CA ASN A 736 -39.42 -11.99 3.93
C ASN A 736 -39.84 -11.07 5.09
N TYR A 737 -39.03 -10.93 6.15
CA TYR A 737 -39.37 -10.10 7.29
C TYR A 737 -38.14 -9.46 7.97
N PRO A 738 -38.22 -8.17 8.36
CA PRO A 738 -39.31 -7.23 8.10
C PRO A 738 -39.33 -6.67 6.66
N ASN A 739 -38.28 -6.92 5.88
CA ASN A 739 -38.16 -6.53 4.48
C ASN A 739 -38.31 -7.76 3.57
N ARG A 740 -38.93 -7.59 2.40
CA ARG A 740 -38.91 -8.62 1.36
C ARG A 740 -37.63 -8.46 0.52
N ILE A 741 -36.84 -9.52 0.46
CA ILE A 741 -35.57 -9.56 -0.28
C ILE A 741 -35.82 -10.15 -1.67
N THR A 742 -35.26 -9.51 -2.69
CA THR A 742 -35.31 -9.95 -4.10
C THR A 742 -33.93 -9.86 -4.74
N ASP A 743 -33.81 -10.24 -6.02
CA ASP A 743 -32.55 -10.11 -6.77
C ASP A 743 -32.01 -8.68 -6.77
N ALA A 744 -32.90 -7.67 -6.75
CA ALA A 744 -32.53 -6.25 -6.73
C ALA A 744 -31.76 -5.83 -5.45
N ASP A 745 -31.90 -6.57 -4.34
CA ASP A 745 -31.12 -6.32 -3.13
C ASP A 745 -29.64 -6.73 -3.28
N PHE A 746 -29.31 -7.44 -4.36
CA PHE A 746 -27.96 -7.84 -4.74
C PHE A 746 -27.37 -6.99 -5.88
N ASP A 747 -28.09 -5.97 -6.36
CA ASP A 747 -27.56 -5.04 -7.36
C ASP A 747 -26.50 -4.09 -6.74
N ASN A 748 -25.51 -3.71 -7.55
CA ASN A 748 -24.44 -2.77 -7.19
C ASN A 748 -23.58 -3.17 -5.98
N TRP A 749 -23.54 -4.46 -5.64
CA TRP A 749 -22.54 -4.96 -4.70
C TRP A 749 -21.16 -4.79 -5.30
N ILE A 750 -20.19 -4.43 -4.46
CA ILE A 750 -18.82 -4.16 -4.87
C ILE A 750 -17.85 -5.25 -4.39
N GLN A 751 -16.76 -5.41 -5.12
CA GLN A 751 -15.63 -6.32 -4.93
C GLN A 751 -15.94 -7.82 -4.92
N GLU A 752 -16.60 -8.35 -3.89
CA GLU A 752 -16.90 -9.79 -3.74
C GLU A 752 -18.35 -9.96 -3.28
N ARG A 753 -18.96 -11.14 -3.50
CA ARG A 753 -20.26 -11.49 -2.88
C ARG A 753 -20.09 -11.99 -1.45
N GLY A 754 -19.03 -12.74 -1.21
CA GLY A 754 -18.83 -13.37 0.08
C GLY A 754 -17.55 -14.17 0.16
N ILE A 755 -17.04 -14.31 1.39
CA ILE A 755 -15.77 -14.94 1.72
C ILE A 755 -15.88 -15.83 2.94
N TYR A 756 -14.98 -16.81 3.01
CA TYR A 756 -14.84 -17.76 4.12
C TYR A 756 -16.17 -18.47 4.44
N PHE A 757 -16.78 -19.08 3.43
CA PHE A 757 -18.06 -19.75 3.60
C PHE A 757 -17.97 -20.93 4.56
N ALA A 758 -19.08 -21.16 5.29
CA ALA A 758 -19.19 -22.31 6.15
C ALA A 758 -19.26 -23.60 5.31
N ALA A 759 -18.55 -24.64 5.74
CA ALA A 759 -18.55 -25.96 5.14
C ALA A 759 -18.77 -27.02 6.23
N ASP A 760 -18.91 -28.29 5.82
CA ASP A 760 -19.08 -29.44 6.72
C ASP A 760 -20.19 -29.22 7.77
N LEU A 761 -21.34 -28.74 7.29
CA LEU A 761 -22.44 -28.27 8.13
C LEU A 761 -23.15 -29.44 8.82
N ASP A 762 -23.40 -29.31 10.12
CA ASP A 762 -24.39 -30.12 10.84
C ASP A 762 -25.79 -29.97 10.18
N PRO A 763 -26.60 -31.04 10.06
CA PRO A 763 -27.94 -30.99 9.45
C PRO A 763 -28.91 -30.00 10.09
N LYS A 764 -28.64 -29.50 11.31
CA LYS A 764 -29.44 -28.47 11.99
C LYS A 764 -29.24 -27.07 11.44
N TYR A 765 -28.26 -26.86 10.56
CA TYR A 765 -28.07 -25.60 9.84
C TYR A 765 -28.91 -25.56 8.56
N GLU A 766 -29.73 -24.54 8.43
CA GLU A 766 -30.39 -24.17 7.18
C GLU A 766 -29.49 -23.25 6.36
N THR A 767 -29.26 -23.58 5.09
CA THR A 767 -28.56 -22.72 4.12
C THR A 767 -29.57 -21.88 3.35
N ILE A 768 -29.39 -20.56 3.31
CA ILE A 768 -30.40 -19.65 2.74
C ILE A 768 -30.11 -19.26 1.29
N LEU A 769 -28.83 -19.04 0.98
CA LEU A 769 -28.37 -18.52 -0.32
C LEU A 769 -27.37 -19.50 -0.93
N SER A 770 -27.35 -19.57 -2.25
CA SER A 770 -26.20 -20.11 -2.99
C SER A 770 -25.70 -19.17 -4.08
N MET A 771 -24.42 -19.29 -4.39
CA MET A 771 -23.74 -18.49 -5.42
C MET A 771 -22.46 -19.19 -5.88
N LYS A 772 -21.95 -18.81 -7.05
CA LYS A 772 -20.66 -19.28 -7.58
C LYS A 772 -20.05 -18.25 -8.52
N ASP A 773 -18.73 -18.32 -8.65
CA ASP A 773 -18.03 -17.70 -9.77
C ASP A 773 -18.20 -18.56 -11.03
N THR A 774 -17.92 -17.97 -12.18
CA THR A 774 -18.02 -18.62 -13.48
C THR A 774 -17.08 -19.83 -13.53
N GLY A 775 -17.64 -20.99 -13.88
CA GLY A 775 -16.88 -22.25 -13.97
C GLY A 775 -16.64 -22.98 -12.64
N GLU A 776 -17.07 -22.44 -11.50
CA GLU A 776 -16.90 -23.07 -10.19
C GLU A 776 -18.12 -23.86 -9.68
N GLN A 777 -17.92 -24.58 -8.58
CA GLN A 777 -18.99 -25.27 -7.87
C GLN A 777 -19.86 -24.29 -7.07
N GLU A 778 -21.16 -24.56 -7.06
CA GLU A 778 -22.16 -23.81 -6.31
C GLU A 778 -21.88 -23.86 -4.80
N GLN A 779 -21.74 -22.69 -4.17
CA GLN A 779 -21.46 -22.55 -2.75
C GLN A 779 -22.72 -22.20 -1.97
N LYS A 780 -22.95 -22.85 -0.82
CA LYS A 780 -24.18 -22.69 0.01
C LYS A 780 -23.93 -22.15 1.42
N GLY A 781 -22.67 -21.91 1.77
CA GLY A 781 -22.24 -21.58 3.13
C GLY A 781 -22.15 -20.08 3.46
N SER A 782 -22.68 -19.21 2.61
CA SER A 782 -22.58 -17.75 2.76
C SER A 782 -23.52 -17.18 3.82
N LEU A 783 -24.64 -17.85 4.07
CA LEU A 783 -25.62 -17.50 5.10
C LEU A 783 -26.26 -18.79 5.64
N ILE A 784 -25.83 -19.21 6.83
CA ILE A 784 -26.36 -20.38 7.53
C ILE A 784 -27.06 -19.95 8.82
N ILE A 785 -28.18 -20.60 9.14
CA ILE A 785 -29.02 -20.27 10.28
C ILE A 785 -29.35 -21.56 11.04
N ALA A 786 -29.25 -21.54 12.35
CA ALA A 786 -29.66 -22.66 13.20
C ALA A 786 -30.50 -22.20 14.39
N GLU A 787 -31.43 -23.06 14.79
CA GLU A 787 -32.14 -22.96 16.07
C GLU A 787 -31.32 -23.60 17.19
N TYR A 788 -31.17 -22.89 18.29
CA TYR A 788 -30.57 -23.42 19.50
C TYR A 788 -31.34 -22.93 20.72
N GLY A 789 -31.94 -23.88 21.46
CA GLY A 789 -32.92 -23.57 22.49
C GLY A 789 -34.08 -22.74 21.90
N ARG A 790 -34.31 -21.54 22.45
CA ARG A 790 -35.37 -20.63 22.00
C ARG A 790 -34.87 -19.53 21.06
N GLY A 791 -33.57 -19.48 20.79
CA GLY A 791 -32.95 -18.41 20.01
C GLY A 791 -32.43 -18.87 18.66
N LYS A 792 -31.67 -17.98 18.04
CA LYS A 792 -31.14 -18.15 16.68
C LYS A 792 -29.65 -17.89 16.69
N PHE A 793 -28.91 -18.74 15.99
CA PHE A 793 -27.53 -18.52 15.62
C PHE A 793 -27.44 -18.32 14.11
N VAL A 794 -26.69 -17.32 13.68
CA VAL A 794 -26.42 -17.03 12.27
C VAL A 794 -24.91 -16.97 12.06
N TYR A 795 -24.43 -17.62 11.02
CA TYR A 795 -23.11 -17.33 10.46
C TYR A 795 -23.27 -16.76 9.06
N THR A 796 -22.54 -15.70 8.75
CA THR A 796 -22.55 -15.06 7.44
C THR A 796 -21.14 -14.78 6.92
N GLY A 797 -20.85 -15.33 5.75
CA GLY A 797 -19.69 -15.00 4.92
C GLY A 797 -19.93 -13.86 3.93
N LEU A 798 -21.14 -13.30 3.87
CA LEU A 798 -21.42 -12.13 3.03
C LEU A 798 -20.59 -10.92 3.48
N VAL A 799 -20.05 -10.16 2.53
CA VAL A 799 -19.13 -9.04 2.79
C VAL A 799 -19.84 -7.75 3.23
N PHE A 800 -20.72 -7.80 4.24
CA PHE A 800 -21.46 -6.63 4.74
C PHE A 800 -20.55 -5.44 5.10
N PHE A 801 -19.36 -5.73 5.65
CA PHE A 801 -18.35 -4.72 5.97
C PHE A 801 -17.87 -3.90 4.76
N ARG A 802 -18.04 -4.40 3.53
CA ARG A 802 -17.79 -3.64 2.28
C ARG A 802 -19.06 -2.98 1.77
N GLN A 803 -20.17 -3.72 1.74
CA GLN A 803 -21.42 -3.26 1.12
C GLN A 803 -22.12 -2.13 1.89
N LEU A 804 -22.09 -2.17 3.23
CA LEU A 804 -22.76 -1.16 4.05
C LEU A 804 -22.04 0.20 3.95
N PRO A 805 -20.70 0.30 4.10
CA PRO A 805 -19.99 1.56 3.84
C PRO A 805 -20.08 2.01 2.37
N ALA A 806 -20.24 1.07 1.44
CA ALA A 806 -20.50 1.39 0.05
C ALA A 806 -21.89 2.03 -0.18
N GLY A 807 -22.81 1.88 0.77
CA GLY A 807 -24.17 2.41 0.73
C GLY A 807 -25.17 1.51 0.00
N VAL A 808 -24.84 0.22 -0.21
CA VAL A 808 -25.67 -0.72 -0.99
C VAL A 808 -26.98 -1.01 -0.26
N PRO A 809 -28.15 -0.53 -0.72
CA PRO A 809 -29.34 -0.52 0.11
C PRO A 809 -29.89 -1.93 0.43
N GLY A 810 -29.70 -2.90 -0.47
CA GLY A 810 -30.14 -4.28 -0.23
C GLY A 810 -29.34 -4.99 0.87
N ALA A 811 -28.07 -4.64 1.05
CA ALA A 811 -27.26 -5.14 2.17
C ALA A 811 -27.83 -4.70 3.53
N TYR A 812 -28.32 -3.45 3.64
CA TYR A 812 -28.99 -2.95 4.83
C TYR A 812 -30.29 -3.71 5.12
N ARG A 813 -31.10 -4.01 4.09
CA ARG A 813 -32.35 -4.78 4.24
C ARG A 813 -32.09 -6.19 4.73
N LEU A 814 -31.12 -6.88 4.13
CA LEU A 814 -30.79 -8.25 4.52
C LEU A 814 -30.24 -8.30 5.96
N LEU A 815 -29.37 -7.37 6.35
CA LEU A 815 -28.88 -7.30 7.72
C LEU A 815 -30.01 -7.00 8.72
N ALA A 816 -30.95 -6.11 8.37
CA ALA A 816 -32.13 -5.85 9.20
C ALA A 816 -32.97 -7.13 9.42
N ASN A 817 -33.15 -7.94 8.38
CA ASN A 817 -33.87 -9.20 8.49
C ASN A 817 -33.13 -10.24 9.34
N ILE A 818 -31.80 -10.33 9.21
CA ILE A 818 -30.96 -11.21 10.03
C ILE A 818 -31.09 -10.84 11.52
N ILE A 819 -31.08 -9.54 11.84
CA ILE A 819 -31.25 -9.04 13.22
C ILE A 819 -32.64 -9.39 13.78
N ALA A 820 -33.68 -9.33 12.94
CA ALA A 820 -35.07 -9.53 13.35
C ALA A 820 -35.49 -11.00 13.59
N LEU A 821 -34.62 -11.98 13.33
CA LEU A 821 -34.96 -13.41 13.30
C LEU A 821 -35.64 -13.95 14.56
N ASN A 822 -35.29 -13.45 15.75
CA ASN A 822 -35.85 -13.88 17.03
C ASN A 822 -37.11 -13.09 17.47
N LYS A 823 -37.58 -12.12 16.68
CA LYS A 823 -38.65 -11.17 17.10
C LYS A 823 -40.03 -11.42 16.49
N LYS A 824 -40.17 -12.26 15.46
CA LYS A 824 -41.49 -12.67 14.98
C LYS A 824 -42.07 -13.77 15.89
N LYS A 825 -42.63 -13.37 17.03
CA LYS A 825 -43.68 -14.17 17.68
C LYS A 825 -44.97 -13.91 16.89
N GLY A 826 -45.64 -15.00 16.51
CA GLY A 826 -46.66 -15.05 15.45
C GLY A 826 -47.71 -13.93 15.45
N PHE A 827 -48.08 -13.53 14.23
CA PHE A 827 -49.41 -12.96 13.99
C PHE A 827 -50.45 -14.06 14.14
#